data_AF-A0A7C4YGZ6-F1
#
_entry.id   AF-A0A7C4YGZ6-F1
#
_cell.length_a   1.000
_cell.length_b   1.000
_cell.length_c   1.000
_cell.angle_alpha   90.00
_cell.angle_beta   90.00
_cell.angle_gamma   90.00
#
_symmetry.space_group_name_H-M   'P 1'
#
loop_
_entity.id
_entity.type
_entity.pdbx_description
1 polymer ?
#
loop_
_entity_poly.entity_id
_entity_poly.type
_entity_poly.pdbx_seq_one_letter_code
_entity_poly.pdbx_strand_id
1 'polypeptide(L)'
;MDALFAELSRAAPASRLLGWLNFSDGKPDPRWQRQLDDVYDIASSARPTEPWSLIRDWWNHELAILEGSDNAAFKDTSQVRGVVGLVFDHVLPAYRKHHADLLGHATDPELFTAFFVARVCEATLSQSPPWSEIDRIVPGSLQKLNDYVGHRPVPVLETRAQNDIYAHEKVRPVPIYLHGAGAAKGKYQFVVERALDLLRETDPDILAEACFDPAALSELAIDPRAYDHGHPVNRRPNYVFGEWDPHHIDNQGRYRRFVVRRCTLDAILARVDQHPASQRDEYQFEAAAVFAGTILMAAGTSGSGPATFDSSVTLAKLVPRIARYRDAFYKRLITAVGGKHGERLRTEATQWRQPFALARQHLNQELARQRAVEMQDSMLALLFAEMGYPEASLKTAMRIPATSVRTLAGIRTRVASGHLAIRRGEFAQAARMLAECEDLLHRGIECGALADPWNALGFQGLFPLFMSREDSIHDQRLDELIETIHRIFHVHADAQAAAASAGDAELRKSLMRRLEKLAKWWDRHATHEVADLPRVHGGERAAAAEHVATALAGIRTADGGAGDLAYWRQQREGFRSPSAFAQVVEALLQQGDIKASLSLLMTWLSEAAAIPLEQGEASFHALSHRWLVTMLHNEQIAPSERVSLIVRFFALLEANAEEFWDVPELALMEQPAEGEEREEIYEAAYEEMSYRDSTDDGEEGGVIGDDAASYFPLDEEAEELEARLEFLTAVGGFWQSVVPFLRRHGDDSAEMLEAVAGWRETATDWRRPLLELLERLHQLKIPEPVGGFEDVMEYDRRRLLRDQLAETVIDTCLETSHALRLLGSLLPGKPDSDETDPPWEAAARRVAIALGRGDPAAVRNELPEFLRLFRTQPLLFVPMSAGGHPKNILRSRQAQSMLRFLLEQLPRIGLIRETYHLIRIARLMEQNAAPEGRKISEFDHLFPSALQSVLDALLDAAHQWPRAELDGEEGLVELLRRITDSFLSLWLEHSQTLRLSVLESLTTNAEWEALRKFIKKFGSDLFTPQFLALANLRSLLHRGIGAWLDSLEE
;
A
#
# COMPACT_ATOMS: atom_id res chain seq x y z
N MET A 1 38.35 38.89 -7.53
CA MET A 1 38.12 38.11 -8.76
C MET A 1 39.45 37.81 -9.44
N ASP A 2 40.26 38.82 -9.77
CA ASP A 2 41.53 38.63 -10.48
C ASP A 2 42.54 37.72 -9.77
N ALA A 3 42.68 37.81 -8.44
CA ALA A 3 43.54 36.92 -7.66
C ALA A 3 43.06 35.45 -7.70
N LEU A 4 41.75 35.24 -7.75
CA LEU A 4 41.12 33.91 -7.85
C LEU A 4 41.26 33.36 -9.28
N PHE A 5 41.07 34.19 -10.31
CA PHE A 5 41.35 33.80 -11.70
C PHE A 5 42.81 33.43 -11.91
N ALA A 6 43.75 34.16 -11.30
CA ALA A 6 45.16 33.80 -11.32
C ALA A 6 45.47 32.50 -10.56
N GLU A 7 44.66 32.11 -9.58
CA GLU A 7 44.76 30.81 -8.90
C GLU A 7 44.21 29.66 -9.76
N LEU A 8 43.06 29.86 -10.40
CA LEU A 8 42.49 28.92 -11.38
C LEU A 8 43.44 28.69 -12.56
N SER A 9 44.00 29.76 -13.13
CA SER A 9 44.98 29.69 -14.23
C SER A 9 46.33 29.07 -13.81
N ARG A 10 46.65 29.06 -12.51
CA ARG A 10 47.81 28.31 -11.96
C ARG A 10 47.52 26.82 -11.86
N ALA A 11 46.29 26.42 -11.55
CA ALA A 11 45.89 25.02 -11.46
C ALA A 11 45.83 24.35 -12.84
N ALA A 12 45.24 25.02 -13.84
CA ALA A 12 45.28 24.58 -15.22
C ALA A 12 45.38 25.77 -16.20
N PRO A 13 46.22 25.68 -17.26
CA PRO A 13 46.31 26.76 -18.24
C PRO A 13 44.97 26.94 -18.99
N ALA A 14 44.34 28.11 -18.84
CA ALA A 14 43.08 28.43 -19.51
C ALA A 14 43.15 28.25 -21.04
N SER A 15 44.30 28.56 -21.65
CA SER A 15 44.54 28.39 -23.08
C SER A 15 44.42 26.93 -23.56
N ARG A 16 44.69 25.94 -22.69
CA ARG A 16 44.52 24.52 -23.03
C ARG A 16 43.06 24.10 -22.93
N LEU A 17 42.37 24.52 -21.87
CA LEU A 17 40.96 24.19 -21.65
C LEU A 17 40.07 24.80 -22.75
N LEU A 18 40.23 26.10 -23.01
CA LEU A 18 39.51 26.83 -24.05
C LEU A 18 39.95 26.40 -25.45
N GLY A 19 41.23 26.06 -25.64
CA GLY A 19 41.72 25.53 -26.91
C GLY A 19 41.05 24.21 -27.28
N TRP A 20 40.89 23.28 -26.33
CA TRP A 20 40.16 22.04 -26.58
C TRP A 20 38.70 22.31 -26.95
N LEU A 21 38.01 23.21 -26.24
CA LEU A 21 36.63 23.60 -26.57
C LEU A 21 36.51 24.20 -27.98
N ASN A 22 37.55 24.87 -28.46
CA ASN A 22 37.55 25.52 -29.76
C ASN A 22 37.81 24.58 -30.95
N PHE A 23 38.45 23.41 -30.73
CA PHE A 23 38.86 22.50 -31.81
C PHE A 23 38.32 21.07 -31.69
N SER A 24 37.71 20.71 -30.55
CA SER A 24 37.17 19.36 -30.32
C SER A 24 35.79 19.20 -30.95
N ASP A 25 35.52 18.00 -31.48
CA ASP A 25 34.16 17.58 -31.90
C ASP A 25 33.36 16.96 -30.74
N GLY A 26 33.83 17.09 -29.49
CA GLY A 26 33.19 16.53 -28.30
C GLY A 26 33.60 15.10 -27.97
N LYS A 27 34.75 14.61 -28.48
CA LYS A 27 35.32 13.31 -28.08
C LYS A 27 35.95 13.43 -26.69
N PRO A 28 35.69 12.51 -25.75
CA PRO A 28 36.26 12.59 -24.40
C PRO A 28 37.80 12.65 -24.39
N ASP A 29 38.37 13.62 -23.68
CA ASP A 29 39.82 13.74 -23.45
C ASP A 29 40.11 13.67 -21.94
N PRO A 30 40.68 12.56 -21.43
CA PRO A 30 40.96 12.40 -20.01
C PRO A 30 41.90 13.46 -19.42
N ARG A 31 42.83 14.00 -20.21
CA ARG A 31 43.74 15.05 -19.73
C ARG A 31 43.01 16.37 -19.53
N TRP A 32 42.10 16.70 -20.44
CA TRP A 32 41.26 17.90 -20.34
C TRP A 32 40.27 17.78 -19.17
N GLN A 33 39.62 16.63 -19.02
CA GLN A 33 38.69 16.36 -17.91
C GLN A 33 39.38 16.52 -16.55
N ARG A 34 40.60 16.00 -16.40
CA ARG A 34 41.38 16.17 -15.16
C ARG A 34 41.74 17.63 -14.88
N GLN A 35 42.16 18.37 -15.90
CA GLN A 35 42.45 19.80 -15.76
C GLN A 35 41.21 20.61 -15.37
N LEU A 36 40.03 20.25 -15.89
CA LEU A 36 38.78 20.87 -15.48
C LEU A 36 38.47 20.58 -14.00
N ASP A 37 38.62 19.33 -13.57
CA ASP A 37 38.44 18.93 -12.16
C ASP A 37 39.40 19.65 -11.20
N ASP A 38 40.68 19.82 -11.61
CA ASP A 38 41.67 20.58 -10.85
C ASP A 38 41.23 22.03 -10.57
N VAL A 39 40.62 22.68 -11.55
CA VAL A 39 40.10 24.05 -11.44
C VAL A 39 38.78 24.07 -10.67
N TYR A 40 37.92 23.08 -10.91
CA TYR A 40 36.59 23.00 -10.30
C TYR A 40 36.66 22.83 -8.77
N ASP A 41 37.68 22.14 -8.27
CA ASP A 41 37.94 21.96 -6.83
C ASP A 41 38.21 23.30 -6.12
N ILE A 42 39.02 24.15 -6.75
CA ILE A 42 39.28 25.52 -6.28
C ILE A 42 38.00 26.36 -6.38
N ALA A 43 37.27 26.24 -7.50
CA ALA A 43 36.02 26.97 -7.70
C ALA A 43 34.94 26.58 -6.67
N SER A 44 34.83 25.29 -6.34
CA SER A 44 33.88 24.76 -5.34
C SER A 44 34.24 25.20 -3.93
N SER A 45 35.53 25.37 -3.63
CA SER A 45 35.99 25.92 -2.36
C SER A 45 35.69 27.43 -2.26
N ALA A 46 35.83 28.18 -3.36
CA ALA A 46 35.64 29.63 -3.38
C ALA A 46 34.17 30.06 -3.50
N ARG A 47 33.35 29.33 -4.26
CA ARG A 47 31.90 29.53 -4.42
C ARG A 47 31.15 28.19 -4.33
N PRO A 48 30.86 27.69 -3.12
CA PRO A 48 30.24 26.38 -2.93
C PRO A 48 28.85 26.21 -3.56
N THR A 49 28.08 27.29 -3.68
CA THR A 49 26.70 27.25 -4.19
C THR A 49 26.59 27.31 -5.70
N GLU A 50 27.59 27.89 -6.40
CA GLU A 50 27.56 28.12 -7.84
C GLU A 50 28.96 28.02 -8.48
N PRO A 51 29.69 26.91 -8.33
CA PRO A 51 31.03 26.77 -8.88
C PRO A 51 31.07 26.87 -10.42
N TRP A 52 30.06 26.33 -11.13
CA TRP A 52 29.98 26.42 -12.59
C TRP A 52 29.87 27.87 -13.09
N SER A 53 29.19 28.75 -12.33
CA SER A 53 29.10 30.17 -12.70
C SER A 53 30.48 30.84 -12.60
N LEU A 54 31.28 30.50 -11.59
CA LEU A 54 32.64 31.02 -11.47
C LEU A 54 33.52 30.55 -12.63
N ILE A 55 33.37 29.28 -13.05
CA ILE A 55 34.07 28.75 -14.23
C ILE A 55 33.65 29.48 -15.50
N ARG A 56 32.35 29.73 -15.71
CA ARG A 56 31.84 30.53 -16.83
C ARG A 56 32.47 31.92 -16.86
N ASP A 57 32.45 32.62 -15.72
CA ASP A 57 32.98 33.98 -15.60
C ASP A 57 34.50 34.00 -15.89
N TRP A 58 35.25 33.01 -15.39
CA TRP A 58 36.67 32.85 -15.63
C TRP A 58 36.98 32.53 -17.10
N TRP A 59 36.27 31.59 -17.71
CA TRP A 59 36.45 31.23 -19.12
C TRP A 59 36.16 32.40 -20.06
N ASN A 60 35.11 33.18 -19.80
CA ASN A 60 34.82 34.37 -20.59
C ASN A 60 35.91 35.45 -20.45
N HIS A 61 36.45 35.62 -19.24
CA HIS A 61 37.54 36.56 -18.98
C HIS A 61 38.84 36.15 -19.71
N GLU A 62 39.26 34.89 -19.56
CA GLU A 62 40.48 34.38 -20.20
C GLU A 62 40.35 34.30 -21.72
N LEU A 63 39.16 33.99 -22.25
CA LEU A 63 38.90 33.99 -23.69
C LEU A 63 39.10 35.38 -24.29
N ALA A 64 38.62 36.44 -23.62
CA ALA A 64 38.82 37.82 -24.06
C ALA A 64 40.31 38.24 -24.06
N ILE A 65 41.09 37.75 -23.09
CA ILE A 65 42.54 37.98 -23.04
C ILE A 65 43.24 37.24 -24.20
N LEU A 66 42.85 35.99 -24.46
CA LEU A 66 43.45 35.14 -25.50
C LEU A 66 43.11 35.61 -26.91
N GLU A 67 41.91 36.15 -27.15
CA GLU A 67 41.50 36.76 -28.42
C GLU A 67 42.32 38.04 -28.71
N GLY A 68 42.66 38.81 -27.67
CA GLY A 68 43.57 39.97 -27.77
C GLY A 68 45.05 39.61 -27.92
N SER A 69 45.41 38.32 -27.82
CA SER A 69 46.78 37.82 -27.98
C SER A 69 47.04 37.34 -29.41
N ASP A 70 48.28 37.42 -29.91
CA ASP A 70 48.64 37.00 -31.29
C ASP A 70 48.71 35.46 -31.45
N ASN A 71 47.93 34.72 -30.68
CA ASN A 71 47.91 33.26 -30.68
C ASN A 71 47.04 32.73 -31.82
N ALA A 72 47.65 32.04 -32.79
CA ALA A 72 46.97 31.50 -33.97
C ALA A 72 45.77 30.58 -33.64
N ALA A 73 45.79 29.92 -32.48
CA ALA A 73 44.74 29.03 -32.00
C ALA A 73 43.42 29.73 -31.63
N PHE A 74 43.44 31.05 -31.41
CA PHE A 74 42.29 31.86 -30.98
C PHE A 74 41.92 32.96 -31.97
N LYS A 75 42.33 32.82 -33.25
CA LYS A 75 41.93 33.76 -34.31
C LYS A 75 40.44 33.66 -34.67
N ASP A 76 39.88 32.46 -34.59
CA ASP A 76 38.44 32.21 -34.67
C ASP A 76 37.99 31.58 -33.35
N THR A 77 37.21 32.32 -32.57
CA THR A 77 36.67 31.88 -31.28
C THR A 77 35.16 31.61 -31.35
N SER A 78 34.58 31.53 -32.56
CA SER A 78 33.14 31.36 -32.75
C SER A 78 32.62 30.09 -32.08
N GLN A 79 33.36 28.99 -32.17
CA GLN A 79 33.02 27.72 -31.54
C GLN A 79 33.08 27.80 -30.02
N VAL A 80 34.23 28.13 -29.43
CA VAL A 80 34.36 28.17 -27.97
C VAL A 80 33.39 29.17 -27.33
N ARG A 81 33.17 30.34 -27.93
CA ARG A 81 32.21 31.34 -27.42
C ARG A 81 30.77 30.80 -27.48
N GLY A 82 30.39 30.18 -28.60
CA GLY A 82 29.08 29.56 -28.77
C GLY A 82 28.83 28.44 -27.76
N VAL A 83 29.81 27.53 -27.61
CA VAL A 83 29.70 26.38 -26.70
C VAL A 83 29.65 26.80 -25.24
N VAL A 84 30.48 27.74 -24.80
CA VAL A 84 30.45 28.25 -23.41
C VAL A 84 29.09 28.88 -23.12
N GLY A 85 28.57 29.73 -24.01
CA GLY A 85 27.22 30.30 -23.84
C GLY A 85 26.12 29.22 -23.81
N LEU A 86 26.15 28.27 -24.74
CA LEU A 86 25.18 27.16 -24.80
C LEU A 86 25.20 26.31 -23.51
N VAL A 87 26.37 25.90 -23.04
CA VAL A 87 26.50 25.01 -21.88
C VAL A 87 25.93 25.67 -20.62
N PHE A 88 26.42 26.86 -20.26
CA PHE A 88 26.10 27.45 -18.96
C PHE A 88 24.78 28.21 -18.96
N ASP A 89 24.40 28.86 -20.07
CA ASP A 89 23.21 29.72 -20.09
C ASP A 89 21.97 28.98 -20.64
N HIS A 90 22.13 27.83 -21.31
CA HIS A 90 21.01 27.09 -21.89
C HIS A 90 20.93 25.62 -21.47
N VAL A 91 21.98 24.81 -21.65
CA VAL A 91 21.90 23.34 -21.44
C VAL A 91 21.78 22.98 -19.96
N LEU A 92 22.60 23.56 -19.07
CA LEU A 92 22.49 23.31 -17.62
C LEU A 92 21.11 23.73 -17.05
N PRO A 93 20.59 24.95 -17.31
CA PRO A 93 19.24 25.32 -16.91
C PRO A 93 18.15 24.42 -17.53
N ALA A 94 18.29 24.02 -18.81
CA ALA A 94 17.34 23.14 -19.46
C ALA A 94 17.34 21.74 -18.84
N TYR A 95 18.49 21.20 -18.44
CA TYR A 95 18.58 19.94 -17.70
C TYR A 95 17.83 20.03 -16.37
N ARG A 96 18.02 21.13 -15.63
CA ARG A 96 17.30 21.35 -14.36
C ARG A 96 15.80 21.45 -14.55
N LYS A 97 15.35 22.16 -15.59
CA LYS A 97 13.93 22.30 -15.93
C LYS A 97 13.31 20.95 -16.36
N HIS A 98 14.02 20.18 -17.18
CA HIS A 98 13.57 18.88 -17.65
C HIS A 98 13.40 17.87 -16.51
N HIS A 99 14.28 17.95 -15.50
CA HIS A 99 14.29 17.08 -14.32
C HIS A 99 13.73 17.74 -13.05
N ALA A 100 12.87 18.76 -13.18
CA ALA A 100 12.34 19.52 -12.05
C ALA A 100 11.58 18.63 -11.05
N ASP A 101 10.85 17.63 -11.55
CA ASP A 101 10.13 16.67 -10.71
C ASP A 101 11.07 15.61 -10.11
N LEU A 102 11.77 14.89 -10.98
CA LEU A 102 12.60 13.74 -10.61
C LEU A 102 13.77 14.12 -9.70
N LEU A 103 14.47 15.22 -10.02
CA LEU A 103 15.65 15.68 -9.31
C LEU A 103 15.40 16.92 -8.44
N GLY A 104 14.14 17.30 -8.19
CA GLY A 104 13.78 18.49 -7.41
C GLY A 104 14.36 18.54 -6.00
N HIS A 105 14.67 17.38 -5.41
CA HIS A 105 15.33 17.23 -4.10
C HIS A 105 16.83 17.57 -4.12
N ALA A 106 17.51 17.40 -5.26
CA ALA A 106 18.94 17.61 -5.39
C ALA A 106 19.26 19.10 -5.58
N THR A 107 20.39 19.54 -5.02
CA THR A 107 20.88 20.91 -5.21
C THR A 107 21.76 21.01 -6.47
N ASP A 108 21.83 22.20 -7.06
CA ASP A 108 22.60 22.40 -8.29
C ASP A 108 24.10 22.03 -8.14
N PRO A 109 24.81 22.31 -7.02
CA PRO A 109 26.20 21.84 -6.81
C PRO A 109 26.38 20.34 -6.75
N GLU A 110 25.35 19.61 -6.33
CA GLU A 110 25.41 18.14 -6.28
C GLU A 110 25.24 17.53 -7.67
N LEU A 111 24.54 18.22 -8.58
CA LEU A 111 24.33 17.78 -9.95
C LEU A 111 25.46 18.25 -10.87
N PHE A 112 25.80 19.54 -10.82
CA PHE A 112 26.75 20.18 -11.72
C PHE A 112 28.17 20.08 -11.16
N THR A 113 28.68 18.85 -11.05
CA THR A 113 30.07 18.57 -10.68
C THR A 113 31.02 18.76 -11.87
N ALA A 114 32.33 18.77 -11.62
CA ALA A 114 33.33 18.98 -12.67
C ALA A 114 33.18 18.02 -13.86
N PHE A 115 33.10 16.72 -13.58
CA PHE A 115 32.91 15.71 -14.61
C PHE A 115 31.50 15.71 -15.22
N PHE A 116 30.48 16.18 -14.50
CA PHE A 116 29.17 16.40 -15.11
C PHE A 116 29.25 17.53 -16.15
N VAL A 117 29.85 18.68 -15.80
CA VAL A 117 30.07 19.81 -16.73
C VAL A 117 30.93 19.38 -17.92
N ALA A 118 31.95 18.55 -17.70
CA ALA A 118 32.74 17.95 -18.78
C ALA A 118 31.86 17.20 -19.79
N ARG A 119 30.95 16.36 -19.31
CA ARG A 119 30.01 15.59 -20.14
C ARG A 119 29.00 16.47 -20.87
N VAL A 120 28.57 17.57 -20.24
CA VAL A 120 27.71 18.56 -20.89
C VAL A 120 28.45 19.27 -22.03
N CYS A 121 29.73 19.61 -21.85
CA CYS A 121 30.56 20.18 -22.92
C CYS A 121 30.71 19.20 -24.09
N GLU A 122 31.03 17.93 -23.81
CA GLU A 122 31.14 16.86 -24.81
C GLU A 122 29.83 16.63 -25.57
N ALA A 123 28.69 16.61 -24.87
CA ALA A 123 27.37 16.45 -25.46
C ALA A 123 27.00 17.64 -26.37
N THR A 124 27.27 18.86 -25.91
CA THR A 124 27.01 20.11 -26.66
C THR A 124 27.86 20.18 -27.92
N LEU A 125 29.17 19.92 -27.81
CA LEU A 125 30.10 19.92 -28.95
C LEU A 125 29.70 18.90 -30.02
N SER A 126 29.22 17.72 -29.60
CA SER A 126 28.80 16.70 -30.56
C SER A 126 27.57 17.07 -31.39
N GLN A 127 26.83 18.12 -31.03
CA GLN A 127 25.72 18.62 -31.85
C GLN A 127 26.18 19.35 -33.10
N SER A 128 27.47 19.73 -33.21
CA SER A 128 28.07 20.42 -34.36
C SER A 128 27.48 21.83 -34.64
N PRO A 129 28.23 22.72 -35.33
CA PRO A 129 27.73 24.04 -35.73
C PRO A 129 26.54 23.96 -36.71
N PRO A 130 25.75 25.04 -36.89
CA PRO A 130 25.97 26.40 -36.35
C PRO A 130 25.51 26.55 -34.89
N TRP A 131 26.36 27.15 -34.06
CA TRP A 131 26.16 27.30 -32.61
C TRP A 131 25.04 28.26 -32.20
N SER A 132 24.43 28.97 -33.16
CA SER A 132 23.26 29.82 -32.95
C SER A 132 21.94 29.05 -32.86
N GLU A 133 21.90 27.77 -33.28
CA GLU A 133 20.69 26.94 -33.30
C GLU A 133 20.39 26.33 -31.92
N ILE A 134 20.04 27.17 -30.96
CA ILE A 134 19.75 26.78 -29.57
C ILE A 134 18.64 25.71 -29.52
N ASP A 135 17.57 25.88 -30.30
CA ASP A 135 16.41 24.98 -30.32
C ASP A 135 16.73 23.57 -30.84
N ARG A 136 17.83 23.40 -31.58
CA ARG A 136 18.33 22.09 -32.01
C ARG A 136 19.34 21.53 -31.01
N ILE A 137 20.30 22.35 -30.61
CA ILE A 137 21.46 21.92 -29.81
C ILE A 137 21.04 21.54 -28.38
N VAL A 138 20.15 22.31 -27.75
CA VAL A 138 19.75 22.05 -26.36
C VAL A 138 18.98 20.71 -26.24
N PRO A 139 17.89 20.46 -27.00
CA PRO A 139 17.21 19.16 -26.92
C PRO A 139 18.10 17.98 -27.34
N GLY A 140 18.93 18.14 -28.38
CA GLY A 140 19.86 17.10 -28.82
C GLY A 140 20.94 16.77 -27.76
N SER A 141 21.40 17.79 -27.02
CA SER A 141 22.33 17.60 -25.90
C SER A 141 21.66 16.89 -24.73
N LEU A 142 20.43 17.27 -24.38
CA LEU A 142 19.66 16.60 -23.31
C LEU A 142 19.38 15.14 -23.64
N GLN A 143 18.98 14.83 -24.88
CA GLN A 143 18.74 13.46 -25.32
C GLN A 143 20.00 12.60 -25.22
N LYS A 144 21.18 13.18 -25.53
CA LYS A 144 22.46 12.47 -25.41
C LYS A 144 22.91 12.29 -23.95
N LEU A 145 22.57 13.24 -23.07
CA LEU A 145 22.92 13.18 -21.65
C LEU A 145 22.02 12.20 -20.88
N ASN A 146 20.72 12.21 -21.16
CA ASN A 146 19.71 11.39 -20.49
C ASN A 146 19.74 9.94 -21.03
N ASP A 147 20.76 9.20 -20.64
CA ASP A 147 21.08 7.86 -21.16
C ASP A 147 21.02 6.74 -20.10
N TYR A 148 20.51 7.02 -18.89
CA TYR A 148 20.42 6.04 -17.80
C TYR A 148 19.06 5.99 -17.12
N VAL A 149 18.54 4.79 -16.86
CA VAL A 149 17.39 4.55 -15.96
C VAL A 149 17.64 3.44 -14.93
N GLY A 150 18.62 2.55 -15.18
CA GLY A 150 18.88 1.36 -14.35
C GLY A 150 18.02 0.16 -14.73
N HIS A 151 17.84 -0.80 -13.81
CA HIS A 151 16.93 -1.94 -14.01
C HIS A 151 15.47 -1.49 -14.14
N ARG A 152 14.98 -1.44 -15.38
CA ARG A 152 13.61 -1.03 -15.73
C ARG A 152 13.00 -2.04 -16.71
N PRO A 153 12.20 -3.01 -16.24
CA PRO A 153 11.44 -3.91 -17.11
C PRO A 153 10.45 -3.10 -17.95
N VAL A 154 10.42 -3.30 -19.27
CA VAL A 154 9.46 -2.62 -20.17
C VAL A 154 8.60 -3.68 -20.84
N PRO A 155 7.26 -3.56 -20.73
CA PRO A 155 6.37 -4.53 -21.36
C PRO A 155 6.37 -4.32 -22.88
N VAL A 156 6.51 -5.41 -23.63
CA VAL A 156 6.43 -5.41 -25.09
C VAL A 156 5.02 -5.84 -25.49
N LEU A 157 4.19 -4.87 -25.88
CA LEU A 157 2.78 -5.07 -26.20
C LEU A 157 2.47 -4.55 -27.60
N GLU A 158 1.60 -5.22 -28.34
CA GLU A 158 1.16 -4.77 -29.68
C GLU A 158 0.39 -3.45 -29.62
N THR A 159 -0.35 -3.22 -28.53
CA THR A 159 -1.14 -2.01 -28.28
C THR A 159 -0.30 -0.80 -27.86
N ARG A 160 0.96 -1.00 -27.48
CA ARG A 160 1.89 0.06 -27.06
C ARG A 160 2.68 0.55 -28.27
N ALA A 161 2.33 1.74 -28.77
CA ALA A 161 2.99 2.33 -29.93
C ALA A 161 4.51 2.60 -29.73
N GLN A 162 4.96 2.76 -28.49
CA GLN A 162 6.36 3.07 -28.15
C GLN A 162 6.86 2.16 -27.04
N ASN A 163 7.63 1.12 -27.39
CA ASN A 163 8.27 0.19 -26.44
C ASN A 163 9.56 0.75 -25.81
N ASP A 164 9.74 2.08 -25.82
CA ASP A 164 10.88 2.74 -25.19
C ASP A 164 10.46 3.35 -23.83
N ILE A 165 11.46 3.58 -22.98
CA ILE A 165 11.36 4.23 -21.67
C ILE A 165 11.06 5.72 -21.88
N TYR A 166 10.26 6.31 -20.98
CA TYR A 166 9.91 7.73 -21.04
C TYR A 166 11.15 8.62 -20.94
N ALA A 167 11.17 9.72 -21.71
CA ALA A 167 12.34 10.60 -21.77
C ALA A 167 12.67 11.26 -20.41
N HIS A 168 11.64 11.62 -19.64
CA HIS A 168 11.79 12.22 -18.31
C HIS A 168 12.20 11.22 -17.22
N GLU A 169 12.14 9.91 -17.48
CA GLU A 169 12.61 8.86 -16.58
C GLU A 169 14.13 8.62 -16.72
N LYS A 170 14.70 8.96 -17.89
CA LYS A 170 16.14 8.83 -18.19
C LYS A 170 16.92 10.04 -17.66
N VAL A 171 18.00 9.80 -16.92
CA VAL A 171 18.88 10.84 -16.36
C VAL A 171 20.32 10.66 -16.82
N ARG A 172 21.16 11.68 -16.62
CA ARG A 172 22.61 11.54 -16.71
C ARG A 172 23.17 11.18 -15.32
N PRO A 173 23.82 10.01 -15.14
CA PRO A 173 24.54 9.71 -13.92
C PRO A 173 25.66 10.72 -13.66
N VAL A 174 25.87 11.11 -12.40
CA VAL A 174 26.90 12.09 -12.00
C VAL A 174 28.25 11.37 -11.91
N PRO A 175 29.22 11.62 -12.80
CA PRO A 175 30.46 10.85 -12.79
C PRO A 175 31.33 11.22 -11.59
N ILE A 176 31.89 10.19 -10.94
CA ILE A 176 32.84 10.32 -9.82
C ILE A 176 34.21 9.68 -10.12
N TYR A 177 34.32 8.95 -11.23
CA TYR A 177 35.59 8.53 -11.79
C TYR A 177 35.47 8.34 -13.30
N LEU A 178 36.50 8.78 -14.03
CA LEU A 178 36.61 8.63 -15.48
C LEU A 178 37.95 7.98 -15.82
N HIS A 179 37.92 6.99 -16.72
CA HIS A 179 39.12 6.28 -17.15
C HIS A 179 40.16 7.26 -17.75
N GLY A 180 41.38 7.23 -17.22
CA GLY A 180 42.48 8.11 -17.61
C GLY A 180 42.50 9.48 -16.91
N ALA A 181 41.35 9.99 -16.45
CA ALA A 181 41.29 11.26 -15.70
C ALA A 181 41.52 11.01 -14.19
N GLY A 182 40.95 9.92 -13.67
CA GLY A 182 41.02 9.54 -12.24
C GLY A 182 39.69 9.74 -11.53
N ALA A 183 39.72 9.67 -10.19
CA ALA A 183 38.56 9.99 -9.38
C ALA A 183 38.36 11.51 -9.31
N ALA A 184 37.09 11.93 -9.28
CA ALA A 184 36.74 13.34 -9.12
C ALA A 184 37.18 13.84 -7.74
N LYS A 185 37.74 15.05 -7.70
CA LYS A 185 38.07 15.71 -6.44
C LYS A 185 36.81 16.00 -5.62
N GLY A 186 36.96 15.94 -4.30
CA GLY A 186 35.89 16.18 -3.33
C GLY A 186 35.71 15.04 -2.34
N LYS A 187 34.54 14.98 -1.70
CA LYS A 187 34.31 14.09 -0.54
C LYS A 187 34.45 12.59 -0.85
N TYR A 188 34.22 12.17 -2.10
CA TYR A 188 34.28 10.76 -2.50
C TYR A 188 35.66 10.30 -2.97
N GLN A 189 36.57 11.23 -3.27
CA GLN A 189 37.83 10.95 -3.98
C GLN A 189 38.61 9.78 -3.37
N PHE A 190 38.93 9.88 -2.07
CA PHE A 190 39.76 8.88 -1.39
C PHE A 190 39.13 7.48 -1.44
N VAL A 191 37.84 7.37 -1.10
CA VAL A 191 37.15 6.07 -1.02
C VAL A 191 37.05 5.43 -2.41
N VAL A 192 36.81 6.24 -3.45
CA VAL A 192 36.76 5.77 -4.83
C VAL A 192 38.13 5.30 -5.31
N GLU A 193 39.17 6.12 -5.14
CA GLU A 193 40.54 5.75 -5.54
C GLU A 193 40.97 4.46 -4.86
N ARG A 194 40.83 4.41 -3.52
CA ARG A 194 41.29 3.24 -2.76
C ARG A 194 40.45 2.00 -3.05
N ALA A 195 39.14 2.11 -3.27
CA ALA A 195 38.32 0.97 -3.62
C ALA A 195 38.68 0.40 -5.00
N LEU A 196 38.95 1.26 -5.98
CA LEU A 196 39.40 0.82 -7.30
C LEU A 196 40.78 0.15 -7.24
N ASP A 197 41.69 0.63 -6.39
CA ASP A 197 42.98 -0.04 -6.16
C ASP A 197 42.78 -1.43 -5.54
N LEU A 198 41.92 -1.55 -4.51
CA LEU A 198 41.60 -2.84 -3.91
C LEU A 198 40.96 -3.81 -4.92
N LEU A 199 40.11 -3.32 -5.82
CA LEU A 199 39.53 -4.14 -6.89
C LEU A 199 40.59 -4.61 -7.90
N ARG A 200 41.59 -3.78 -8.23
CA ARG A 200 42.72 -4.17 -9.10
C ARG A 200 43.65 -5.18 -8.44
N GLU A 201 43.79 -5.13 -7.12
CA GLU A 201 44.59 -6.06 -6.32
C GLU A 201 43.86 -7.38 -5.99
N THR A 202 42.56 -7.48 -6.32
CA THR A 202 41.73 -8.66 -6.03
C THR A 202 42.07 -9.84 -6.94
N ASP A 203 41.86 -11.06 -6.43
CA ASP A 203 42.08 -12.30 -7.21
C ASP A 203 41.23 -12.30 -8.50
N PRO A 204 41.84 -12.56 -9.67
CA PRO A 204 41.13 -12.67 -10.95
C PRO A 204 39.95 -13.64 -10.94
N ASP A 205 40.00 -14.73 -10.18
CA ASP A 205 38.90 -15.69 -10.07
C ASP A 205 37.68 -15.08 -9.38
N ILE A 206 37.90 -14.26 -8.35
CA ILE A 206 36.83 -13.52 -7.66
C ILE A 206 36.21 -12.48 -8.61
N LEU A 207 37.06 -11.76 -9.35
CA LEU A 207 36.62 -10.75 -10.32
C LEU A 207 35.80 -11.38 -11.47
N ALA A 208 36.25 -12.53 -11.97
CA ALA A 208 35.54 -13.30 -12.99
C ALA A 208 34.19 -13.84 -12.45
N GLU A 209 34.16 -14.38 -11.22
CA GLU A 209 32.91 -14.82 -10.60
C GLU A 209 31.93 -13.67 -10.35
N ALA A 210 32.43 -12.49 -9.99
CA ALA A 210 31.64 -11.28 -9.75
C ALA A 210 31.26 -10.54 -11.05
N CYS A 211 31.71 -11.00 -12.22
CA CYS A 211 31.48 -10.33 -13.51
C CYS A 211 31.96 -8.87 -13.52
N PHE A 212 33.09 -8.58 -12.87
CA PHE A 212 33.65 -7.24 -12.76
C PHE A 212 35.11 -7.22 -13.21
N ASP A 213 35.37 -6.59 -14.36
CA ASP A 213 36.71 -6.34 -14.88
C ASP A 213 37.08 -4.86 -14.65
N PRO A 214 38.03 -4.54 -13.74
CA PRO A 214 38.47 -3.17 -13.51
C PRO A 214 39.02 -2.46 -14.76
N ALA A 215 39.56 -3.21 -15.74
CA ALA A 215 40.02 -2.64 -17.00
C ALA A 215 38.88 -2.34 -17.97
N ALA A 216 37.71 -2.96 -17.77
CA ALA A 216 36.53 -2.68 -18.58
C ALA A 216 35.83 -1.37 -18.17
N LEU A 217 36.02 -0.91 -16.93
CA LEU A 217 35.39 0.28 -16.36
C LEU A 217 35.87 1.58 -17.02
N SER A 218 34.99 2.21 -17.79
CA SER A 218 35.24 3.53 -18.40
C SER A 218 34.78 4.69 -17.51
N GLU A 219 33.70 4.47 -16.74
CA GLU A 219 33.07 5.48 -15.90
C GLU A 219 32.46 4.82 -14.66
N LEU A 220 32.69 5.41 -13.49
CA LEU A 220 31.95 5.13 -12.27
C LEU A 220 31.17 6.40 -11.91
N ALA A 221 29.86 6.25 -11.73
CA ALA A 221 28.96 7.38 -11.52
C ALA A 221 27.98 7.12 -10.39
N ILE A 222 27.40 8.20 -9.86
CA ILE A 222 26.32 8.19 -8.88
C ILE A 222 25.00 8.38 -9.61
N ASP A 223 23.99 7.61 -9.22
CA ASP A 223 22.61 7.91 -9.61
C ASP A 223 22.14 9.18 -8.89
N PRO A 224 21.80 10.26 -9.62
CA PRO A 224 21.35 11.51 -9.01
C PRO A 224 19.94 11.42 -8.42
N ARG A 225 19.17 10.37 -8.75
CA ARG A 225 17.82 10.17 -8.22
C ARG A 225 17.89 9.81 -6.75
N ALA A 226 16.88 10.25 -6.00
CA ALA A 226 16.70 9.80 -4.63
C ALA A 226 16.41 8.29 -4.61
N TYR A 227 16.92 7.62 -3.58
CA TYR A 227 16.66 6.20 -3.38
C TYR A 227 15.27 6.03 -2.75
N ASP A 228 14.26 5.72 -3.57
CA ASP A 228 12.89 5.51 -3.09
C ASP A 228 12.75 4.12 -2.47
N HIS A 229 12.77 4.03 -1.13
CA HIS A 229 12.65 2.76 -0.40
C HIS A 229 11.36 1.98 -0.67
N GLY A 230 10.29 2.63 -1.15
CA GLY A 230 9.01 1.99 -1.50
C GLY A 230 9.03 1.29 -2.87
N HIS A 231 9.98 1.62 -3.74
CA HIS A 231 10.01 1.09 -5.10
C HIS A 231 10.33 -0.44 -5.14
N PRO A 232 9.57 -1.27 -5.89
CA PRO A 232 9.73 -2.73 -5.92
C PRO A 232 11.12 -3.20 -6.37
N VAL A 233 11.76 -2.47 -7.30
CA VAL A 233 13.16 -2.68 -7.73
C VAL A 233 14.14 -2.88 -6.58
N ASN A 234 13.91 -2.29 -5.40
CA ASN A 234 14.81 -2.42 -4.26
C ASN A 234 14.77 -3.79 -3.59
N ARG A 235 13.81 -4.64 -3.96
CA ARG A 235 13.79 -6.06 -3.59
C ARG A 235 14.75 -6.87 -4.45
N ARG A 236 15.23 -6.33 -5.57
CA ARG A 236 16.30 -6.93 -6.37
C ARG A 236 17.58 -6.98 -5.53
N PRO A 237 18.22 -8.15 -5.40
CA PRO A 237 19.43 -8.29 -4.59
C PRO A 237 20.50 -7.28 -4.98
N ASN A 238 21.15 -6.66 -3.99
CA ASN A 238 22.26 -5.73 -4.15
C ASN A 238 21.99 -4.45 -4.97
N TYR A 239 20.76 -4.19 -5.42
CA TYR A 239 20.44 -2.99 -6.22
C TYR A 239 20.72 -1.67 -5.50
N VAL A 240 20.57 -1.66 -4.17
CA VAL A 240 20.93 -0.52 -3.30
C VAL A 240 22.41 -0.16 -3.39
N PHE A 241 23.28 -1.10 -3.75
CA PHE A 241 24.72 -0.88 -3.85
C PHE A 241 25.14 -0.33 -5.21
N GLY A 242 24.38 -0.65 -6.26
CA GLY A 242 24.63 -0.20 -7.62
C GLY A 242 24.35 -1.29 -8.66
N GLU A 243 24.74 -1.02 -9.90
CA GLU A 243 24.69 -1.97 -11.01
C GLU A 243 25.60 -1.55 -12.16
N TRP A 244 25.99 -2.51 -13.00
CA TRP A 244 26.45 -2.17 -14.35
C TRP A 244 25.29 -1.59 -15.15
N ASP A 245 25.57 -0.52 -15.90
CA ASP A 245 24.57 0.16 -16.69
C ASP A 245 24.23 -0.59 -17.99
N PRO A 246 22.98 -1.06 -18.15
CA PRO A 246 22.54 -1.75 -19.35
C PRO A 246 22.55 -0.90 -20.62
N HIS A 247 22.54 0.43 -20.51
CA HIS A 247 22.42 1.35 -21.64
C HIS A 247 23.78 1.83 -22.17
N HIS A 248 24.87 1.50 -21.48
CA HIS A 248 26.23 1.91 -21.85
C HIS A 248 27.11 0.70 -22.20
N ILE A 249 26.88 0.15 -23.39
CA ILE A 249 27.49 -1.09 -23.91
C ILE A 249 28.54 -0.76 -24.99
N ASP A 250 29.64 -1.51 -25.00
CA ASP A 250 30.60 -1.47 -26.11
C ASP A 250 30.22 -2.39 -27.29
N ASN A 251 31.02 -2.34 -28.36
CA ASN A 251 30.83 -3.19 -29.54
C ASN A 251 31.05 -4.70 -29.28
N GLN A 252 31.58 -5.08 -28.11
CA GLN A 252 31.77 -6.47 -27.68
C GLN A 252 30.63 -6.95 -26.77
N GLY A 253 29.61 -6.13 -26.53
CA GLY A 253 28.48 -6.47 -25.66
C GLY A 253 28.78 -6.35 -24.17
N ARG A 254 29.87 -5.67 -23.77
CA ARG A 254 30.25 -5.45 -22.37
C ARG A 254 29.79 -4.10 -21.87
N TYR A 255 29.26 -4.07 -20.66
CA TYR A 255 28.93 -2.83 -19.96
C TYR A 255 30.19 -2.06 -19.58
N ARG A 256 30.15 -0.72 -19.72
CA ARG A 256 31.32 0.15 -19.54
C ARG A 256 31.17 1.21 -18.45
N ARG A 257 29.95 1.42 -17.95
CA ARG A 257 29.64 2.36 -16.88
C ARG A 257 29.04 1.61 -15.69
N PHE A 258 29.60 1.83 -14.50
CA PHE A 258 29.04 1.31 -13.25
C PHE A 258 28.37 2.45 -12.48
N VAL A 259 27.14 2.26 -12.03
CA VAL A 259 26.36 3.29 -11.34
C VAL A 259 26.06 2.86 -9.92
N VAL A 260 26.50 3.65 -8.94
CA VAL A 260 26.27 3.41 -7.51
C VAL A 260 25.16 4.30 -6.99
N ARG A 261 24.45 3.85 -5.94
CA ARG A 261 23.44 4.70 -5.28
C ARG A 261 24.11 5.64 -4.29
N ARG A 262 23.69 6.90 -4.33
CA ARG A 262 24.22 7.96 -3.46
C ARG A 262 24.07 7.61 -1.98
N CYS A 263 22.90 7.08 -1.58
CA CYS A 263 22.60 6.71 -0.19
C CYS A 263 23.63 5.71 0.38
N THR A 264 24.05 4.72 -0.40
CA THR A 264 25.06 3.74 0.00
C THR A 264 26.42 4.40 0.20
N LEU A 265 26.85 5.22 -0.75
CA LEU A 265 28.16 5.87 -0.67
C LEU A 265 28.22 6.89 0.48
N ASP A 266 27.17 7.67 0.69
CA ASP A 266 27.05 8.60 1.81
C ASP A 266 26.97 7.85 3.16
N ALA A 267 26.28 6.71 3.24
CA ALA A 267 26.24 5.88 4.46
C ALA A 267 27.59 5.24 4.79
N ILE A 268 28.40 4.87 3.78
CA ILE A 268 29.77 4.40 3.98
C ILE A 268 30.65 5.53 4.54
N LEU A 269 30.53 6.74 3.98
CA LEU A 269 31.30 7.91 4.43
C LEU A 269 30.91 8.41 5.82
N ALA A 270 29.63 8.33 6.19
CA ALA A 270 29.15 8.76 7.49
C ALA A 270 29.94 8.11 8.65
N ARG A 271 30.36 6.85 8.49
CA ARG A 271 31.20 6.16 9.48
C ARG A 271 32.56 6.81 9.65
N VAL A 272 33.16 7.29 8.57
CA VAL A 272 34.47 7.96 8.59
C VAL A 272 34.36 9.30 9.31
N ASP A 273 33.30 10.06 9.04
CA ASP A 273 33.11 11.41 9.59
C ASP A 273 32.75 11.40 11.09
N GLN A 274 32.15 10.31 11.59
CA GLN A 274 31.82 10.13 13.00
C GLN A 274 33.05 9.83 13.89
N HIS A 275 34.20 9.46 13.31
CA HIS A 275 35.39 9.05 14.06
C HIS A 275 36.48 10.13 14.10
N PRO A 276 37.33 10.15 15.15
CA PRO A 276 38.38 11.17 15.28
C PRO A 276 39.41 11.14 14.15
N ALA A 277 39.97 12.30 13.82
CA ALA A 277 40.96 12.46 12.76
C ALA A 277 42.20 11.55 12.91
N SER A 278 42.56 11.16 14.14
CA SER A 278 43.69 10.26 14.43
C SER A 278 43.51 8.83 13.93
N GLN A 279 42.28 8.40 13.66
CA GLN A 279 41.95 7.06 13.14
C GLN A 279 41.40 7.12 11.70
N ARG A 280 41.35 8.32 11.10
CA ARG A 280 40.69 8.56 9.82
C ARG A 280 41.20 7.63 8.72
N ASP A 281 42.51 7.43 8.64
CA ASP A 281 43.13 6.57 7.62
C ASP A 281 42.66 5.10 7.73
N GLU A 282 42.52 4.58 8.96
CA GLU A 282 42.02 3.21 9.19
C GLU A 282 40.55 3.07 8.75
N TYR A 283 39.70 4.03 9.13
CA TYR A 283 38.28 4.02 8.77
C TYR A 283 38.05 4.28 7.28
N GLN A 284 38.85 5.13 6.66
CA GLN A 284 38.80 5.36 5.23
C GLN A 284 39.22 4.11 4.43
N PHE A 285 40.21 3.35 4.91
CA PHE A 285 40.54 2.05 4.33
C PHE A 285 39.39 1.04 4.47
N GLU A 286 38.78 0.95 5.66
CA GLU A 286 37.61 0.08 5.88
C GLU A 286 36.41 0.48 5.01
N ALA A 287 36.17 1.78 4.84
CA ALA A 287 35.14 2.32 3.96
C ALA A 287 35.38 1.93 2.50
N ALA A 288 36.62 2.07 2.00
CA ALA A 288 37.01 1.63 0.66
C ALA A 288 36.87 0.10 0.48
N ALA A 289 37.23 -0.68 1.51
CA ALA A 289 37.07 -2.13 1.50
C ALA A 289 35.59 -2.56 1.39
N VAL A 290 34.71 -1.93 2.18
CA VAL A 290 33.26 -2.18 2.09
C VAL A 290 32.73 -1.73 0.74
N PHE A 291 33.15 -0.56 0.25
CA PHE A 291 32.70 -0.06 -1.05
C PHE A 291 33.08 -1.00 -2.20
N ALA A 292 34.34 -1.47 -2.25
CA ALA A 292 34.78 -2.48 -3.20
C ALA A 292 33.95 -3.76 -3.12
N GLY A 293 33.68 -4.27 -1.91
CA GLY A 293 32.83 -5.44 -1.70
C GLY A 293 31.39 -5.22 -2.17
N THR A 294 30.83 -4.01 -1.99
CA THR A 294 29.49 -3.66 -2.49
C THR A 294 29.42 -3.59 -4.01
N ILE A 295 30.47 -3.08 -4.67
CA ILE A 295 30.59 -3.10 -6.14
C ILE A 295 30.60 -4.53 -6.67
N LEU A 296 31.40 -5.43 -6.07
CA LEU A 296 31.46 -6.84 -6.50
C LEU A 296 30.09 -7.53 -6.38
N MET A 297 29.39 -7.34 -5.25
CA MET A 297 28.07 -7.93 -5.04
C MET A 297 27.04 -7.42 -6.06
N ALA A 298 27.01 -6.11 -6.31
CA ALA A 298 26.12 -5.49 -7.28
C ALA A 298 26.42 -5.94 -8.72
N ALA A 299 27.70 -5.97 -9.11
CA ALA A 299 28.15 -6.44 -10.42
C ALA A 299 27.74 -7.89 -10.67
N GLY A 300 27.83 -8.76 -9.66
CA GLY A 300 27.41 -10.15 -9.77
C GLY A 300 25.90 -10.32 -9.97
N THR A 301 25.07 -9.34 -9.59
CA THR A 301 23.63 -9.36 -9.86
C THR A 301 23.28 -8.78 -11.23
N SER A 302 23.99 -7.76 -11.72
CA SER A 302 23.74 -7.18 -13.06
C SER A 302 24.40 -7.96 -14.20
N GLY A 303 25.50 -8.68 -13.93
CA GLY A 303 26.33 -9.32 -14.94
C GLY A 303 27.19 -8.31 -15.71
N SER A 304 28.04 -8.81 -16.62
CA SER A 304 29.00 -8.01 -17.39
C SER A 304 28.49 -7.51 -18.76
N GLY A 305 27.29 -7.96 -19.15
CA GLY A 305 26.64 -7.68 -20.43
C GLY A 305 25.28 -8.36 -20.54
N PRO A 306 24.47 -8.05 -21.57
CA PRO A 306 23.10 -8.56 -21.70
C PRO A 306 23.00 -10.09 -21.78
N ALA A 307 24.03 -10.74 -22.33
CA ALA A 307 24.09 -12.19 -22.49
C ALA A 307 24.70 -12.93 -21.27
N THR A 308 24.94 -12.25 -20.14
CA THR A 308 25.59 -12.88 -18.97
C THR A 308 24.70 -13.91 -18.30
N PHE A 309 23.41 -13.62 -18.19
CA PHE A 309 22.42 -14.48 -17.55
C PHE A 309 21.28 -14.76 -18.53
N ASP A 310 20.91 -16.03 -18.66
CA ASP A 310 19.72 -16.45 -19.40
C ASP A 310 18.52 -16.61 -18.43
N SER A 311 17.37 -17.01 -18.97
CA SER A 311 16.15 -17.26 -18.18
C SER A 311 16.22 -18.51 -17.28
N SER A 312 17.28 -19.34 -17.38
CA SER A 312 17.49 -20.52 -16.52
C SER A 312 18.18 -20.19 -15.19
N VAL A 313 18.82 -19.01 -15.14
CA VAL A 313 19.45 -18.47 -13.93
C VAL A 313 18.41 -17.72 -13.11
N THR A 314 18.36 -18.04 -11.82
CA THR A 314 17.36 -17.53 -10.89
C THR A 314 18.06 -16.85 -9.72
N LEU A 315 17.40 -15.88 -9.07
CA LEU A 315 17.99 -15.17 -7.94
C LEU A 315 18.35 -16.12 -6.79
N ALA A 316 17.55 -17.17 -6.58
CA ALA A 316 17.80 -18.20 -5.59
C ALA A 316 19.15 -18.93 -5.79
N LYS A 317 19.56 -19.15 -7.04
CA LYS A 317 20.88 -19.73 -7.38
C LYS A 317 22.00 -18.69 -7.29
N LEU A 318 21.71 -17.44 -7.65
CA LEU A 318 22.70 -16.38 -7.76
C LEU A 318 23.15 -15.83 -6.40
N VAL A 319 22.22 -15.60 -5.47
CA VAL A 319 22.52 -14.99 -4.16
C VAL A 319 23.54 -15.79 -3.34
N PRO A 320 23.46 -17.14 -3.22
CA PRO A 320 24.48 -17.93 -2.51
C PRO A 320 25.88 -17.82 -3.16
N ARG A 321 25.94 -17.80 -4.49
CA ARG A 321 27.20 -17.61 -5.23
C ARG A 321 27.82 -16.25 -4.91
N ILE A 322 27.00 -15.20 -4.89
CA ILE A 322 27.44 -13.84 -4.51
C ILE A 322 28.00 -13.81 -3.09
N ALA A 323 27.31 -14.42 -2.13
CA ALA A 323 27.77 -14.48 -0.75
C ALA A 323 29.14 -15.19 -0.62
N ARG A 324 29.36 -16.25 -1.40
CA ARG A 324 30.60 -17.04 -1.38
C ARG A 324 31.83 -16.23 -1.79
N TYR A 325 31.80 -15.57 -2.97
CA TYR A 325 32.97 -14.81 -3.42
C TYR A 325 33.15 -13.53 -2.61
N ARG A 326 32.06 -12.91 -2.11
CA ARG A 326 32.13 -11.78 -1.17
C ARG A 326 32.90 -12.15 0.08
N ASP A 327 32.56 -13.29 0.69
CA ASP A 327 33.24 -13.75 1.90
C ASP A 327 34.70 -14.11 1.62
N ALA A 328 34.99 -14.67 0.44
CA ALA A 328 36.36 -14.93 0.00
C ALA A 328 37.18 -13.64 -0.17
N PHE A 329 36.59 -12.59 -0.79
CA PHE A 329 37.19 -11.27 -0.95
C PHE A 329 37.59 -10.69 0.41
N TYR A 330 36.65 -10.60 1.36
CA TYR A 330 36.94 -10.01 2.66
C TYR A 330 37.93 -10.83 3.51
N LYS A 331 37.87 -12.18 3.45
CA LYS A 331 38.84 -13.06 4.16
C LYS A 331 40.26 -12.91 3.64
N ARG A 332 40.43 -12.69 2.34
CA ARG A 332 41.75 -12.41 1.75
C ARG A 332 42.23 -11.02 2.14
N LEU A 333 41.35 -10.03 2.04
CA LEU A 333 41.67 -8.64 2.36
C LEU A 333 42.13 -8.48 3.82
N ILE A 334 41.41 -9.03 4.78
CA ILE A 334 41.77 -8.95 6.21
C ILE A 334 43.11 -9.65 6.52
N THR A 335 43.49 -10.65 5.74
CA THR A 335 44.78 -11.34 5.89
C THR A 335 45.94 -10.45 5.43
N ALA A 336 45.73 -9.67 4.37
CA ALA A 336 46.73 -8.76 3.80
C ALA A 336 46.98 -7.50 4.66
N VAL A 337 46.03 -7.08 5.51
CA VAL A 337 46.21 -5.91 6.38
C VAL A 337 47.19 -6.22 7.52
N GLY A 338 48.34 -5.54 7.53
CA GLY A 338 49.36 -5.64 8.59
C GLY A 338 49.16 -4.66 9.75
N GLY A 339 50.01 -4.76 10.78
CA GLY A 339 50.07 -3.81 11.90
C GLY A 339 48.88 -3.85 12.88
N LYS A 340 48.79 -2.82 13.73
CA LYS A 340 47.77 -2.71 14.80
C LYS A 340 46.34 -2.70 14.24
N HIS A 341 46.12 -2.07 13.08
CA HIS A 341 44.82 -2.05 12.39
C HIS A 341 44.37 -3.47 12.00
N GLY A 342 45.27 -4.26 11.42
CA GLY A 342 44.98 -5.65 11.03
C GLY A 342 44.69 -6.55 12.24
N GLU A 343 45.39 -6.37 13.37
CA GLU A 343 45.11 -7.09 14.62
C GLU A 343 43.71 -6.75 15.16
N ARG A 344 43.32 -5.46 15.13
CA ARG A 344 41.96 -5.01 15.49
C ARG A 344 40.90 -5.69 14.62
N LEU A 345 41.06 -5.64 13.29
CA LEU A 345 40.11 -6.23 12.37
C LEU A 345 39.97 -7.76 12.57
N ARG A 346 41.08 -8.48 12.77
CA ARG A 346 41.03 -9.94 13.00
C ARG A 346 40.32 -10.28 14.31
N THR A 347 40.57 -9.52 15.36
CA THR A 347 39.89 -9.68 16.67
C THR A 347 38.39 -9.44 16.52
N GLU A 348 38.01 -8.36 15.84
CA GLU A 348 36.61 -8.06 15.51
C GLU A 348 35.97 -9.19 14.69
N ALA A 349 36.67 -9.69 13.68
CA ALA A 349 36.18 -10.77 12.83
C ALA A 349 35.98 -12.09 13.58
N THR A 350 36.82 -12.40 14.57
CA THR A 350 36.62 -13.55 15.46
C THR A 350 35.42 -13.36 16.37
N GLN A 351 35.27 -12.18 16.98
CA GLN A 351 34.16 -11.87 17.89
C GLN A 351 32.80 -11.94 17.19
N TRP A 352 32.70 -11.36 15.98
CA TRP A 352 31.46 -11.25 15.22
C TRP A 352 31.29 -12.34 14.14
N ARG A 353 32.26 -13.27 14.05
CA ARG A 353 32.33 -14.38 13.08
C ARG A 353 32.27 -13.94 11.61
N GLN A 354 32.54 -12.67 11.31
CA GLN A 354 32.50 -12.10 9.97
C GLN A 354 33.60 -11.03 9.82
N PRO A 355 34.38 -11.02 8.71
CA PRO A 355 35.33 -9.93 8.47
C PRO A 355 34.62 -8.60 8.21
N PHE A 356 35.21 -7.50 8.69
CA PHE A 356 34.65 -6.14 8.59
C PHE A 356 33.19 -6.06 9.08
N ALA A 357 32.89 -6.73 10.20
CA ALA A 357 31.53 -6.85 10.70
C ALA A 357 30.92 -5.50 11.10
N LEU A 358 31.65 -4.69 11.87
CA LEU A 358 31.19 -3.37 12.32
C LEU A 358 31.08 -2.39 11.13
N ALA A 359 32.07 -2.44 10.24
CA ALA A 359 31.98 -2.22 8.79
C ALA A 359 30.56 -2.17 8.20
N ARG A 360 30.13 -3.39 7.96
CA ARG A 360 28.92 -3.72 7.22
C ARG A 360 27.66 -3.51 8.07
N GLN A 361 27.76 -3.73 9.38
CA GLN A 361 26.68 -3.48 10.32
C GLN A 361 26.31 -2.00 10.34
N HIS A 362 27.28 -1.09 10.39
CA HIS A 362 27.02 0.34 10.31
C HIS A 362 26.28 0.71 9.01
N LEU A 363 26.78 0.23 7.86
CA LEU A 363 26.12 0.48 6.57
C LEU A 363 24.65 0.02 6.58
N ASN A 364 24.41 -1.21 7.04
CA ASN A 364 23.04 -1.76 7.11
C ASN A 364 22.16 -0.99 8.11
N GLN A 365 22.71 -0.58 9.25
CA GLN A 365 21.99 0.20 10.26
C GLN A 365 21.62 1.59 9.74
N GLU A 366 22.52 2.28 9.04
CA GLU A 366 22.21 3.61 8.49
C GLU A 366 21.18 3.54 7.37
N LEU A 367 21.29 2.56 6.47
CA LEU A 367 20.28 2.35 5.43
C LEU A 367 18.91 1.96 6.03
N ALA A 368 18.90 1.15 7.09
CA ALA A 368 17.66 0.81 7.80
C ALA A 368 17.05 2.01 8.53
N ARG A 369 17.88 2.86 9.14
CA ARG A 369 17.43 4.08 9.81
C ARG A 369 16.85 5.09 8.82
N GLN A 370 17.52 5.31 7.68
CA GLN A 370 17.01 6.16 6.59
C GLN A 370 15.65 5.65 6.11
N ARG A 371 15.54 4.36 5.82
CA ARG A 371 14.26 3.73 5.44
C ARG A 371 13.15 3.94 6.46
N ALA A 372 13.44 3.76 7.75
CA ALA A 372 12.44 3.91 8.81
C ALA A 372 11.93 5.35 8.90
N VAL A 373 12.83 6.34 8.84
CA VAL A 373 12.47 7.76 8.86
C VAL A 373 11.65 8.13 7.62
N GLU A 374 12.08 7.72 6.44
CA GLU A 374 11.34 8.02 5.20
C GLU A 374 9.96 7.38 5.20
N MET A 375 9.81 6.12 5.64
CA MET A 375 8.50 5.46 5.72
C MET A 375 7.56 6.18 6.70
N GLN A 376 8.08 6.60 7.85
CA GLN A 376 7.31 7.37 8.84
C GLN A 376 6.86 8.73 8.28
N ASP A 377 7.80 9.51 7.73
CA ASP A 377 7.48 10.83 7.17
C ASP A 377 6.55 10.73 5.96
N SER A 378 6.66 9.66 5.15
CA SER A 378 5.78 9.39 4.01
C SER A 378 4.35 9.15 4.44
N MET A 379 4.14 8.25 5.42
CA MET A 379 2.82 7.99 5.97
C MET A 379 2.20 9.26 6.56
N LEU A 380 3.00 10.04 7.30
CA LEU A 380 2.53 11.29 7.90
C LEU A 380 2.12 12.32 6.84
N ALA A 381 2.88 12.46 5.75
CA ALA A 381 2.55 13.36 4.66
C ALA A 381 1.22 12.98 3.98
N LEU A 382 1.00 11.69 3.73
CA LEU A 382 -0.24 11.19 3.13
C LEU A 382 -1.45 11.34 4.07
N LEU A 383 -1.28 11.05 5.37
CA LEU A 383 -2.32 11.26 6.38
C LEU A 383 -2.73 12.74 6.48
N PHE A 384 -1.78 13.67 6.51
CA PHE A 384 -2.12 15.10 6.50
C PHE A 384 -2.89 15.51 5.24
N ALA A 385 -2.58 14.91 4.09
CA ALA A 385 -3.32 15.18 2.86
C ALA A 385 -4.77 14.71 2.97
N GLU A 386 -4.98 13.50 3.49
CA GLU A 386 -6.32 12.91 3.68
C GLU A 386 -7.16 13.65 4.71
N MET A 387 -6.54 14.12 5.78
CA MET A 387 -7.19 14.96 6.80
C MET A 387 -7.54 16.37 6.29
N GLY A 388 -7.10 16.76 5.10
CA GLY A 388 -7.35 18.08 4.53
C GLY A 388 -6.42 19.19 5.05
N TYR A 389 -5.19 18.84 5.48
CA TYR A 389 -4.14 19.78 5.89
C TYR A 389 -3.05 19.91 4.80
N PRO A 390 -3.32 20.64 3.71
CA PRO A 390 -2.42 20.75 2.55
C PRO A 390 -1.03 21.25 2.92
N GLU A 391 -0.94 22.28 3.76
CA GLU A 391 0.33 22.90 4.14
C GLU A 391 1.22 21.96 4.95
N ALA A 392 0.63 21.23 5.91
CA ALA A 392 1.34 20.26 6.73
C ALA A 392 1.82 19.06 5.90
N SER A 393 0.97 18.56 5.00
CA SER A 393 1.32 17.50 4.06
C SER A 393 2.49 17.89 3.18
N LEU A 394 2.41 19.03 2.50
CA LEU A 394 3.46 19.50 1.59
C LEU A 394 4.77 19.80 2.33
N LYS A 395 4.71 20.41 3.52
CA LYS A 395 5.90 20.67 4.34
C LYS A 395 6.61 19.38 4.74
N THR A 396 5.84 18.34 5.08
CA THR A 396 6.38 17.02 5.44
C THR A 396 6.95 16.34 4.20
N ALA A 397 6.21 16.32 3.08
CA ALA A 397 6.63 15.74 1.82
C ALA A 397 7.91 16.39 1.26
N MET A 398 8.10 17.71 1.41
CA MET A 398 9.32 18.40 0.97
C MET A 398 10.59 17.92 1.68
N ARG A 399 10.48 17.33 2.87
CA ARG A 399 11.63 16.75 3.59
C ARG A 399 12.04 15.39 3.03
N ILE A 400 11.17 14.75 2.25
CA ILE A 400 11.36 13.40 1.71
C ILE A 400 12.07 13.51 0.35
N PRO A 401 13.24 12.89 0.17
CA PRO A 401 13.97 12.93 -1.10
C PRO A 401 13.27 12.19 -2.25
N ALA A 402 12.50 11.14 -1.98
CA ALA A 402 11.78 10.36 -2.99
C ALA A 402 10.67 11.16 -3.69
N THR A 403 10.64 11.10 -5.03
CA THR A 403 9.68 11.86 -5.86
C THR A 403 8.28 11.25 -5.88
N SER A 404 8.17 9.93 -5.73
CA SER A 404 6.91 9.18 -5.65
C SER A 404 5.99 9.75 -4.57
N VAL A 405 6.47 9.82 -3.33
CA VAL A 405 5.73 10.30 -2.17
C VAL A 405 5.35 11.78 -2.31
N ARG A 406 6.26 12.64 -2.81
CA ARG A 406 5.95 14.06 -3.04
C ARG A 406 4.83 14.24 -4.07
N THR A 407 4.86 13.45 -5.13
CA THR A 407 3.84 13.48 -6.19
C THR A 407 2.51 12.98 -5.65
N LEU A 408 2.50 11.84 -4.96
CA LEU A 408 1.29 11.25 -4.39
C LEU A 408 0.65 12.15 -3.33
N ALA A 409 1.44 12.70 -2.40
CA ALA A 409 0.97 13.69 -1.43
C ALA A 409 0.39 14.94 -2.12
N GLY A 410 1.04 15.40 -3.19
CA GLY A 410 0.56 16.51 -4.02
C GLY A 410 -0.79 16.23 -4.69
N ILE A 411 -1.02 15.01 -5.17
CA ILE A 411 -2.29 14.57 -5.75
C ILE A 411 -3.36 14.43 -4.66
N ARG A 412 -3.10 13.67 -3.59
CA ARG A 412 -4.06 13.45 -2.48
C ARG A 412 -4.51 14.78 -1.85
N THR A 413 -3.58 15.72 -1.70
CA THR A 413 -3.89 17.06 -1.18
C THR A 413 -4.88 17.81 -2.07
N ARG A 414 -4.72 17.73 -3.39
CA ARG A 414 -5.62 18.40 -4.35
C ARG A 414 -6.97 17.70 -4.46
N VAL A 415 -7.01 16.37 -4.36
CA VAL A 415 -8.23 15.57 -4.25
C VAL A 415 -9.03 16.01 -3.00
N ALA A 416 -8.41 15.99 -1.82
CA ALA A 416 -9.06 16.38 -0.57
C ALA A 416 -9.52 17.86 -0.59
N SER A 417 -8.67 18.75 -1.09
CA SER A 417 -9.01 20.18 -1.26
C SER A 417 -10.12 20.39 -2.29
N GLY A 418 -10.18 19.55 -3.33
CA GLY A 418 -11.23 19.53 -4.34
C GLY A 418 -12.59 19.20 -3.72
N HIS A 419 -12.68 18.12 -2.94
CA HIS A 419 -13.92 17.79 -2.19
C HIS A 419 -14.33 18.91 -1.23
N LEU A 420 -13.37 19.56 -0.55
CA LEU A 420 -13.67 20.68 0.33
C LEU A 420 -14.22 21.90 -0.44
N ALA A 421 -13.63 22.22 -1.60
CA ALA A 421 -14.09 23.30 -2.47
C ALA A 421 -15.50 23.03 -3.01
N ILE A 422 -15.81 21.78 -3.39
CA ILE A 422 -17.17 21.37 -3.81
C ILE A 422 -18.16 21.62 -2.67
N ARG A 423 -17.84 21.19 -1.44
CA ARG A 423 -18.70 21.41 -0.26
C ARG A 423 -18.92 22.90 0.07
N ARG A 424 -17.96 23.76 -0.26
CA ARG A 424 -18.06 25.22 -0.08
C ARG A 424 -18.77 25.95 -1.23
N GLY A 425 -19.14 25.24 -2.31
CA GLY A 425 -19.70 25.85 -3.51
C GLY A 425 -18.67 26.53 -4.43
N GLU A 426 -17.38 26.30 -4.20
CA GLU A 426 -16.25 26.90 -4.95
C GLU A 426 -15.91 26.05 -6.18
N PHE A 427 -16.87 25.84 -7.08
CA PHE A 427 -16.76 24.84 -8.16
C PHE A 427 -15.61 25.11 -9.16
N ALA A 428 -15.34 26.38 -9.47
CA ALA A 428 -14.23 26.76 -10.34
C ALA A 428 -12.86 26.38 -9.73
N GLN A 429 -12.73 26.47 -8.40
CA GLN A 429 -11.53 26.05 -7.70
C GLN A 429 -11.39 24.52 -7.72
N ALA A 430 -12.49 23.78 -7.50
CA ALA A 430 -12.48 22.32 -7.62
C ALA A 430 -12.04 21.85 -9.02
N ALA A 431 -12.58 22.47 -10.08
CA ALA A 431 -12.19 22.17 -11.46
C ALA A 431 -10.72 22.47 -11.75
N ARG A 432 -10.16 23.54 -11.17
CA ARG A 432 -8.73 23.84 -11.27
C ARG A 432 -7.88 22.79 -10.53
N MET A 433 -8.26 22.40 -9.31
CA MET A 433 -7.54 21.38 -8.54
C MET A 433 -7.52 20.03 -9.26
N LEU A 434 -8.65 19.63 -9.88
CA LEU A 434 -8.73 18.45 -10.74
C LEU A 434 -7.77 18.52 -11.93
N ALA A 435 -7.67 19.67 -12.59
CA ALA A 435 -6.74 19.87 -13.69
C ALA A 435 -5.27 19.74 -13.24
N GLU A 436 -4.94 20.27 -12.07
CA GLU A 436 -3.59 20.14 -11.47
C GLU A 436 -3.31 18.69 -11.03
N CYS A 437 -4.31 17.93 -10.54
CA CYS A 437 -4.18 16.50 -10.23
C CYS A 437 -3.78 15.69 -11.46
N GLU A 438 -4.47 15.88 -12.58
CA GLU A 438 -4.18 15.16 -13.83
C GLU A 438 -2.79 15.48 -14.39
N ASP A 439 -2.36 16.76 -14.30
CA ASP A 439 -1.00 17.15 -14.69
C ASP A 439 0.06 16.43 -13.85
N LEU A 440 -0.11 16.41 -12.52
CA LEU A 440 0.80 15.73 -11.59
C LEU A 440 0.80 14.21 -11.81
N LEU A 441 -0.35 13.61 -12.09
CA LEU A 441 -0.48 12.20 -12.41
C LEU A 441 0.36 11.84 -13.65
N HIS A 442 0.17 12.55 -14.76
CA HIS A 442 0.91 12.27 -15.99
C HIS A 442 2.41 12.52 -15.83
N ARG A 443 2.80 13.63 -15.21
CA ARG A 443 4.22 13.93 -14.93
C ARG A 443 4.84 12.89 -14.00
N GLY A 444 4.09 12.43 -13.00
CA GLY A 444 4.50 11.37 -12.09
C GLY A 444 4.81 10.06 -12.82
N ILE A 445 3.98 9.68 -13.79
CA ILE A 445 4.21 8.50 -14.65
C ILE A 445 5.40 8.72 -15.58
N GLU A 446 5.46 9.85 -16.27
CA GLU A 446 6.51 10.15 -17.27
C GLU A 446 7.91 10.23 -16.67
N CYS A 447 8.04 10.65 -15.40
CA CYS A 447 9.33 10.69 -14.69
C CYS A 447 9.64 9.41 -13.90
N GLY A 448 8.75 8.40 -13.92
CA GLY A 448 8.92 7.12 -13.22
C GLY A 448 8.66 7.17 -11.70
N ALA A 449 8.08 8.26 -11.19
CA ALA A 449 7.69 8.39 -9.79
C ALA A 449 6.43 7.57 -9.46
N LEU A 450 5.49 7.46 -10.40
CA LEU A 450 4.33 6.56 -10.35
C LEU A 450 4.56 5.37 -11.29
N ALA A 451 3.84 4.27 -11.06
CA ALA A 451 3.93 3.10 -11.93
C ALA A 451 3.52 3.43 -13.38
N ASP A 452 4.17 2.76 -14.34
CA ASP A 452 3.74 2.79 -15.74
C ASP A 452 2.50 1.90 -15.87
N PRO A 453 1.31 2.44 -16.23
CA PRO A 453 0.07 1.66 -16.25
C PRO A 453 0.12 0.50 -17.26
N TRP A 454 0.99 0.56 -18.28
CA TRP A 454 1.21 -0.57 -19.20
C TRP A 454 1.79 -1.81 -18.52
N ASN A 455 2.42 -1.66 -17.35
CA ASN A 455 2.93 -2.80 -16.58
C ASN A 455 1.80 -3.68 -16.05
N ALA A 456 0.57 -3.15 -15.88
CA ALA A 456 -0.58 -3.92 -15.44
C ALA A 456 -0.86 -5.10 -16.38
N LEU A 457 -1.03 -4.83 -17.68
CA LEU A 457 -1.21 -5.88 -18.70
C LEU A 457 0.08 -6.63 -18.99
N GLY A 458 1.20 -5.93 -19.13
CA GLY A 458 2.44 -6.54 -19.59
C GLY A 458 3.07 -7.51 -18.61
N PHE A 459 2.82 -7.33 -17.31
CA PHE A 459 3.36 -8.17 -16.25
C PHE A 459 2.30 -8.68 -15.27
N GLN A 460 1.01 -8.55 -15.58
CA GLN A 460 -0.10 -9.03 -14.75
C GLN A 460 -0.05 -8.49 -13.31
N GLY A 461 0.25 -7.19 -13.15
CA GLY A 461 0.39 -6.58 -11.81
C GLY A 461 1.72 -6.87 -11.10
N LEU A 462 2.62 -7.66 -11.69
CA LEU A 462 3.91 -8.00 -11.12
C LEU A 462 5.04 -7.06 -11.61
N PHE A 463 6.11 -7.01 -10.82
CA PHE A 463 7.37 -6.35 -11.14
C PHE A 463 8.49 -7.41 -11.29
N PRO A 464 9.03 -7.61 -12.51
CA PRO A 464 10.15 -8.53 -12.73
C PRO A 464 11.45 -8.01 -12.09
N LEU A 465 12.00 -8.75 -11.12
CA LEU A 465 13.28 -8.42 -10.48
C LEU A 465 14.47 -8.97 -11.27
N PHE A 466 14.25 -10.04 -12.03
CA PHE A 466 15.27 -10.72 -12.82
C PHE A 466 14.72 -11.29 -14.13
N MET A 467 15.56 -12.00 -14.89
CA MET A 467 15.20 -12.55 -16.21
C MET A 467 14.19 -13.70 -16.10
N SER A 468 14.18 -14.43 -15.00
CA SER A 468 13.24 -15.53 -14.77
C SER A 468 11.89 -15.00 -14.29
N ARG A 469 10.79 -15.57 -14.80
CA ARG A 469 9.42 -15.18 -14.42
C ARG A 469 9.14 -15.42 -12.94
N GLU A 470 9.72 -16.46 -12.35
CA GLU A 470 9.58 -16.77 -10.91
C GLU A 470 10.19 -15.69 -10.00
N ASP A 471 11.15 -14.91 -10.52
CA ASP A 471 11.80 -13.81 -9.81
C ASP A 471 11.01 -12.50 -9.99
N SER A 472 9.68 -12.55 -9.80
CA SER A 472 8.78 -11.39 -9.87
C SER A 472 8.04 -11.22 -8.54
N ILE A 473 7.71 -9.97 -8.21
CA ILE A 473 6.95 -9.63 -7.00
C ILE A 473 5.74 -8.78 -7.35
N HIS A 474 4.76 -8.69 -6.46
CA HIS A 474 3.62 -7.77 -6.64
C HIS A 474 4.09 -6.30 -6.71
N ASP A 475 3.65 -5.54 -7.72
CA ASP A 475 3.95 -4.11 -7.85
C ASP A 475 2.89 -3.26 -7.11
N GLN A 476 3.13 -3.02 -5.82
CA GLN A 476 2.25 -2.21 -4.96
C GLN A 476 1.97 -0.80 -5.50
N ARG A 477 2.84 -0.26 -6.36
CA ARG A 477 2.63 1.07 -6.95
C ARG A 477 1.51 1.07 -7.99
N LEU A 478 1.19 -0.08 -8.60
CA LEU A 478 0.04 -0.20 -9.47
C LEU A 478 -1.26 -0.09 -8.67
N ASP A 479 -1.32 -0.70 -7.48
CA ASP A 479 -2.47 -0.56 -6.58
C ASP A 479 -2.66 0.92 -6.18
N GLU A 480 -1.58 1.59 -5.76
CA GLU A 480 -1.61 3.01 -5.40
C GLU A 480 -2.02 3.89 -6.59
N LEU A 481 -1.57 3.56 -7.81
CA LEU A 481 -1.97 4.26 -9.03
C LEU A 481 -3.46 4.08 -9.31
N ILE A 482 -3.96 2.84 -9.25
CA ILE A 482 -5.38 2.52 -9.48
C ILE A 482 -6.26 3.22 -8.44
N GLU A 483 -5.87 3.18 -7.16
CA GLU A 483 -6.54 3.89 -6.08
C GLU A 483 -6.55 5.41 -6.32
N THR A 484 -5.42 5.97 -6.77
CA THR A 484 -5.31 7.40 -7.08
C THR A 484 -6.23 7.80 -8.24
N ILE A 485 -6.26 7.01 -9.31
CA ILE A 485 -7.15 7.20 -10.46
C ILE A 485 -8.61 7.11 -10.04
N HIS A 486 -8.94 6.14 -9.20
CA HIS A 486 -10.27 5.97 -8.66
C HIS A 486 -10.72 7.22 -7.90
N ARG A 487 -9.90 7.74 -6.98
CA ARG A 487 -10.18 8.98 -6.24
C ARG A 487 -10.35 10.19 -7.17
N ILE A 488 -9.55 10.29 -8.24
CA ILE A 488 -9.70 11.37 -9.24
C ILE A 488 -11.05 11.25 -9.97
N PHE A 489 -11.44 10.04 -10.39
CA PHE A 489 -12.75 9.81 -11.01
C PHE A 489 -13.90 10.18 -10.07
N HIS A 490 -13.79 9.86 -8.79
CA HIS A 490 -14.79 10.20 -7.78
C HIS A 490 -14.96 11.73 -7.64
N VAL A 491 -13.87 12.49 -7.48
CA VAL A 491 -13.93 13.95 -7.39
C VAL A 491 -14.50 14.57 -8.68
N HIS A 492 -14.19 14.00 -9.85
CA HIS A 492 -14.79 14.44 -11.11
C HIS A 492 -16.30 14.26 -11.13
N ALA A 493 -16.79 13.09 -10.70
CA ALA A 493 -18.22 12.81 -10.62
C ALA A 493 -18.92 13.78 -9.66
N ASP A 494 -18.35 13.99 -8.46
CA ASP A 494 -18.87 14.95 -7.48
C ASP A 494 -18.90 16.38 -8.03
N ALA A 495 -17.82 16.82 -8.69
CA ALA A 495 -17.75 18.15 -9.27
C ALA A 495 -18.78 18.35 -10.39
N GLN A 496 -19.04 17.31 -11.20
CA GLN A 496 -20.07 17.35 -12.25
C GLN A 496 -21.48 17.39 -11.67
N ALA A 497 -21.76 16.55 -10.67
CA ALA A 497 -23.04 16.52 -9.97
C ALA A 497 -23.32 17.89 -9.30
N ALA A 498 -22.33 18.45 -8.60
CA ALA A 498 -22.44 19.75 -7.98
C ALA A 498 -22.66 20.88 -8.99
N ALA A 499 -21.93 20.89 -10.12
CA ALA A 499 -22.12 21.86 -11.20
C ALA A 499 -23.51 21.73 -11.85
N ALA A 500 -24.03 20.51 -12.02
CA ALA A 500 -25.37 20.25 -12.54
C ALA A 500 -26.45 20.80 -11.61
N SER A 501 -26.33 20.55 -10.31
CA SER A 501 -27.26 21.10 -9.30
C SER A 501 -27.21 22.63 -9.24
N ALA A 502 -26.01 23.21 -9.31
CA ALA A 502 -25.83 24.66 -9.39
C ALA A 502 -26.31 25.27 -10.72
N GLY A 503 -26.48 24.46 -11.77
CA GLY A 503 -26.94 24.85 -13.11
C GLY A 503 -25.89 25.58 -13.94
N ASP A 504 -24.61 25.39 -13.61
CA ASP A 504 -23.51 25.88 -14.42
C ASP A 504 -23.28 24.90 -15.60
N ALA A 505 -24.07 25.10 -16.65
CA ALA A 505 -24.03 24.23 -17.82
C ALA A 505 -22.68 24.25 -18.55
N GLU A 506 -21.94 25.35 -18.49
CA GLU A 506 -20.64 25.48 -19.15
C GLU A 506 -19.53 24.76 -18.36
N LEU A 507 -19.51 24.93 -17.04
CA LEU A 507 -18.60 24.17 -16.18
C LEU A 507 -18.87 22.67 -16.27
N ARG A 508 -20.14 22.26 -16.27
CA ARG A 508 -20.53 20.85 -16.44
C ARG A 508 -19.98 20.26 -17.75
N LYS A 509 -20.16 20.94 -18.89
CA LYS A 509 -19.61 20.50 -20.19
C LYS A 509 -18.08 20.45 -20.20
N SER A 510 -17.42 21.36 -19.47
CA SER A 510 -15.96 21.37 -19.36
C SER A 510 -15.45 20.16 -18.56
N LEU A 511 -16.07 19.89 -17.41
CA LEU A 511 -15.73 18.74 -16.56
C LEU A 511 -16.01 17.41 -17.27
N MET A 512 -17.12 17.29 -17.98
CA MET A 512 -17.48 16.10 -18.77
C MET A 512 -16.43 15.77 -19.82
N ARG A 513 -16.02 16.75 -20.64
CA ARG A 513 -14.98 16.56 -21.67
C ARG A 513 -13.64 16.12 -21.07
N ARG A 514 -13.30 16.62 -19.88
CA ARG A 514 -12.06 16.25 -19.19
C ARG A 514 -12.14 14.82 -18.63
N LEU A 515 -13.24 14.47 -17.98
CA LEU A 515 -13.52 13.12 -17.48
C LEU A 515 -13.49 12.08 -18.61
N GLU A 516 -14.14 12.35 -19.74
CA GLU A 516 -14.10 11.46 -20.91
C GLU A 516 -12.69 11.29 -21.47
N LYS A 517 -11.90 12.36 -21.50
CA LYS A 517 -10.51 12.30 -21.97
C LYS A 517 -9.65 11.43 -21.04
N LEU A 518 -9.83 11.56 -19.73
CA LEU A 518 -9.15 10.75 -18.73
C LEU A 518 -9.56 9.27 -18.83
N ALA A 519 -10.87 9.00 -18.93
CA ALA A 519 -11.41 7.65 -19.14
C ALA A 519 -10.83 6.98 -20.38
N LYS A 520 -10.87 7.67 -21.54
CA LYS A 520 -10.31 7.16 -22.81
C LYS A 520 -8.80 6.96 -22.77
N TRP A 521 -8.08 7.65 -21.90
CA TRP A 521 -6.65 7.41 -21.70
C TRP A 521 -6.43 6.18 -20.80
N TRP A 522 -7.14 6.11 -19.67
CA TRP A 522 -7.02 5.03 -18.70
C TRP A 522 -7.39 3.65 -19.27
N ASP A 523 -8.50 3.57 -20.00
CA ASP A 523 -9.02 2.28 -20.51
C ASP A 523 -8.09 1.62 -21.53
N ARG A 524 -7.14 2.36 -22.13
CA ARG A 524 -6.12 1.80 -23.04
C ARG A 524 -5.18 0.83 -22.34
N HIS A 525 -5.04 0.95 -21.03
CA HIS A 525 -4.16 0.12 -20.21
C HIS A 525 -4.86 -1.14 -19.69
N ALA A 526 -6.16 -1.32 -19.99
CA ALA A 526 -7.02 -2.45 -19.63
C ALA A 526 -6.78 -3.05 -18.23
N THR A 527 -6.57 -2.19 -17.23
CA THR A 527 -6.35 -2.60 -15.83
C THR A 527 -7.54 -3.38 -15.25
N HIS A 528 -8.73 -3.19 -15.81
CA HIS A 528 -9.97 -3.86 -15.41
C HIS A 528 -10.08 -5.32 -15.91
N GLU A 529 -9.20 -5.78 -16.80
CA GLU A 529 -9.17 -7.16 -17.30
C GLU A 529 -8.23 -8.06 -16.47
N VAL A 530 -7.39 -7.49 -15.60
CA VAL A 530 -6.42 -8.24 -14.78
C VAL A 530 -7.09 -8.63 -13.47
N ALA A 531 -7.33 -9.93 -13.27
CA ALA A 531 -8.06 -10.46 -12.11
C ALA A 531 -7.45 -10.09 -10.75
N ASP A 532 -6.12 -10.04 -10.65
CA ASP A 532 -5.40 -9.77 -9.39
C ASP A 532 -5.28 -8.26 -9.06
N LEU A 533 -5.84 -7.36 -9.88
CA LEU A 533 -5.81 -5.92 -9.67
C LEU A 533 -7.21 -5.34 -9.41
N PRO A 534 -7.33 -4.24 -8.65
CA PRO A 534 -8.62 -3.59 -8.43
C PRO A 534 -9.28 -3.14 -9.75
N ARG A 535 -10.54 -3.52 -9.97
CA ARG A 535 -11.28 -3.22 -11.20
C ARG A 535 -11.71 -1.74 -11.26
N VAL A 536 -11.07 -0.95 -12.11
CA VAL A 536 -11.47 0.43 -12.44
C VAL A 536 -11.61 0.60 -13.95
N HIS A 537 -12.85 0.70 -14.42
CA HIS A 537 -13.19 0.97 -15.83
C HIS A 537 -13.62 2.44 -16.02
N GLY A 538 -12.80 3.22 -16.72
CA GLY A 538 -12.97 4.65 -16.89
C GLY A 538 -14.24 5.01 -17.66
N GLY A 539 -14.54 4.29 -18.74
CA GLY A 539 -15.75 4.52 -19.55
C GLY A 539 -17.05 4.29 -18.79
N GLU A 540 -17.09 3.28 -17.91
CA GLU A 540 -18.24 3.01 -17.02
C GLU A 540 -18.41 4.15 -16.02
N ARG A 541 -17.30 4.59 -15.39
CA ARG A 541 -17.32 5.70 -14.42
C ARG A 541 -17.74 7.03 -15.06
N ALA A 542 -17.26 7.31 -16.28
CA ALA A 542 -17.62 8.52 -17.01
C ALA A 542 -19.10 8.52 -17.42
N ALA A 543 -19.62 7.40 -17.94
CA ALA A 543 -21.02 7.27 -18.32
C ALA A 543 -21.96 7.38 -17.10
N ALA A 544 -21.60 6.77 -15.98
CA ALA A 544 -22.35 6.88 -14.73
C ALA A 544 -22.40 8.34 -14.24
N ALA A 545 -21.26 9.03 -14.21
CA ALA A 545 -21.18 10.44 -13.82
C ALA A 545 -22.02 11.36 -14.74
N GLU A 546 -21.97 11.14 -16.06
CA GLU A 546 -22.78 11.90 -17.02
C GLU A 546 -24.28 11.66 -16.81
N HIS A 547 -24.69 10.42 -16.58
CA HIS A 547 -26.08 10.06 -16.34
C HIS A 547 -26.61 10.75 -15.08
N VAL A 548 -25.85 10.68 -13.97
CA VAL A 548 -26.17 11.36 -12.71
C VAL A 548 -26.28 12.88 -12.91
N ALA A 549 -25.28 13.50 -13.54
CA ALA A 549 -25.28 14.94 -13.79
C ALA A 549 -26.41 15.38 -14.75
N THR A 550 -26.90 14.49 -15.61
CA THR A 550 -28.05 14.74 -16.48
C THR A 550 -29.36 14.62 -15.72
N ALA A 551 -29.52 13.59 -14.89
CA ALA A 551 -30.67 13.42 -14.02
C ALA A 551 -30.83 14.60 -13.06
N LEU A 552 -29.74 15.08 -12.45
CA LEU A 552 -29.76 16.25 -11.55
C LEU A 552 -30.09 17.57 -12.27
N ALA A 553 -29.59 17.75 -13.49
CA ALA A 553 -29.95 18.91 -14.29
C ALA A 553 -31.43 18.90 -14.70
N GLY A 554 -31.99 17.71 -15.01
CA GLY A 554 -33.38 17.54 -15.39
C GLY A 554 -34.37 17.82 -14.26
N ILE A 555 -34.01 17.51 -13.01
CA ILE A 555 -34.79 17.86 -11.80
C ILE A 555 -35.11 19.35 -11.74
N ARG A 556 -34.14 20.21 -12.10
CA ARG A 556 -34.33 21.66 -12.09
C ARG A 556 -35.27 22.17 -13.18
N THR A 557 -35.40 21.42 -14.27
CA THR A 557 -36.27 21.77 -15.39
C THR A 557 -37.67 21.17 -15.27
N ALA A 558 -37.86 20.19 -14.36
CA ALA A 558 -39.14 19.54 -14.13
C ALA A 558 -40.01 20.34 -13.16
N ASP A 559 -41.28 20.57 -13.52
CA ASP A 559 -42.25 21.35 -12.73
C ASP A 559 -42.57 20.73 -11.34
N GLY A 560 -42.23 19.45 -11.12
CA GLY A 560 -42.47 18.71 -9.87
C GLY A 560 -41.29 18.63 -8.89
N GLY A 561 -40.09 19.09 -9.28
CA GLY A 561 -38.87 18.96 -8.46
C GLY A 561 -38.37 17.51 -8.27
N ALA A 562 -37.40 17.31 -7.37
CA ALA A 562 -36.72 16.03 -7.12
C ALA A 562 -37.63 14.94 -6.50
N GLY A 563 -38.75 15.34 -5.89
CA GLY A 563 -39.70 14.46 -5.22
C GLY A 563 -40.72 13.76 -6.13
N ASP A 564 -40.66 13.95 -7.45
CA ASP A 564 -41.57 13.29 -8.39
C ASP A 564 -41.10 11.86 -8.71
N LEU A 565 -41.78 10.87 -8.11
CA LEU A 565 -41.58 9.44 -8.39
C LEU A 565 -41.78 9.08 -9.87
N ALA A 566 -42.59 9.84 -10.62
CA ALA A 566 -42.78 9.60 -12.05
C ALA A 566 -41.53 9.97 -12.86
N TYR A 567 -40.79 11.00 -12.45
CA TYR A 567 -39.54 11.41 -13.06
C TYR A 567 -38.46 10.32 -12.94
N TRP A 568 -38.28 9.77 -11.73
CA TRP A 568 -37.29 8.70 -11.50
C TRP A 568 -37.65 7.40 -12.20
N ARG A 569 -38.95 7.08 -12.31
CA ARG A 569 -39.42 5.94 -13.12
C ARG A 569 -39.13 6.12 -14.62
N GLN A 570 -39.08 7.35 -15.12
CA GLN A 570 -38.76 7.63 -16.52
C GLN A 570 -37.25 7.57 -16.80
N GLN A 571 -36.42 7.87 -15.80
CA GLN A 571 -34.96 7.70 -15.85
C GLN A 571 -34.51 6.25 -15.56
N ARG A 572 -35.46 5.32 -15.29
CA ARG A 572 -35.23 3.91 -14.95
C ARG A 572 -34.42 3.13 -15.97
N GLU A 573 -34.59 3.38 -17.27
CA GLU A 573 -33.89 2.63 -18.34
C GLU A 573 -32.36 2.76 -18.30
N GLY A 574 -31.83 3.77 -17.59
CA GLY A 574 -30.40 4.04 -17.43
C GLY A 574 -29.74 3.36 -16.22
N PHE A 575 -30.49 2.90 -15.22
CA PHE A 575 -29.95 2.27 -14.01
C PHE A 575 -29.79 0.76 -14.20
N ARG A 576 -28.66 0.35 -14.77
CA ARG A 576 -28.34 -1.08 -15.01
C ARG A 576 -27.26 -1.64 -14.10
N SER A 577 -26.77 -0.83 -13.15
CA SER A 577 -25.71 -1.23 -12.24
C SER A 577 -25.94 -0.68 -10.83
N PRO A 578 -25.46 -1.39 -9.79
CA PRO A 578 -25.44 -0.90 -8.41
C PRO A 578 -24.81 0.49 -8.26
N SER A 579 -23.73 0.76 -9.01
CA SER A 579 -23.01 2.03 -8.99
C SER A 579 -23.86 3.22 -9.44
N ALA A 580 -24.77 3.02 -10.40
CA ALA A 580 -25.65 4.08 -10.87
C ALA A 580 -26.71 4.43 -9.82
N PHE A 581 -27.29 3.43 -9.14
CA PHE A 581 -28.18 3.65 -8.01
C PHE A 581 -27.45 4.39 -6.88
N ALA A 582 -26.26 3.92 -6.51
CA ALA A 582 -25.49 4.47 -5.40
C ALA A 582 -25.18 5.97 -5.58
N GLN A 583 -24.70 6.37 -6.77
CA GLN A 583 -24.35 7.76 -7.06
C GLN A 583 -25.55 8.71 -7.02
N VAL A 584 -26.73 8.28 -7.50
CA VAL A 584 -27.93 9.11 -7.47
C VAL A 584 -28.50 9.22 -6.06
N VAL A 585 -28.57 8.11 -5.32
CA VAL A 585 -28.99 8.13 -3.91
C VAL A 585 -28.07 9.04 -3.11
N GLU A 586 -26.77 8.96 -3.31
CA GLU A 586 -25.79 9.82 -2.64
C GLU A 586 -25.99 11.30 -2.99
N ALA A 587 -26.18 11.63 -4.27
CA ALA A 587 -26.45 13.00 -4.69
C ALA A 587 -27.75 13.56 -4.10
N LEU A 588 -28.80 12.74 -4.02
CA LEU A 588 -30.08 13.11 -3.39
C LEU A 588 -29.93 13.35 -1.89
N LEU A 589 -29.18 12.48 -1.20
CA LEU A 589 -28.85 12.64 0.21
C LEU A 589 -28.04 13.92 0.47
N GLN A 590 -27.07 14.25 -0.40
CA GLN A 590 -26.31 15.50 -0.31
C GLN A 590 -27.18 16.75 -0.50
N GLN A 591 -28.24 16.66 -1.32
CA GLN A 591 -29.22 17.73 -1.52
C GLN A 591 -30.29 17.80 -0.41
N GLY A 592 -30.34 16.80 0.46
CA GLY A 592 -31.35 16.69 1.52
C GLY A 592 -32.73 16.23 1.04
N ASP A 593 -32.87 15.67 -0.17
CA ASP A 593 -34.14 15.10 -0.63
C ASP A 593 -34.29 13.66 -0.14
N ILE A 594 -34.81 13.56 1.08
CA ILE A 594 -34.89 12.28 1.78
C ILE A 594 -35.98 11.36 1.21
N LYS A 595 -37.04 11.93 0.61
CA LYS A 595 -38.18 11.14 0.08
C LYS A 595 -37.82 10.49 -1.24
N ALA A 596 -37.14 11.22 -2.12
CA ALA A 596 -36.65 10.69 -3.39
C ALA A 596 -35.58 9.60 -3.15
N SER A 597 -34.62 9.85 -2.26
CA SER A 597 -33.58 8.87 -1.94
C SER A 597 -34.17 7.59 -1.33
N LEU A 598 -35.19 7.70 -0.47
CA LEU A 598 -35.89 6.53 0.09
C LEU A 598 -36.55 5.69 -1.00
N SER A 599 -37.29 6.35 -1.89
CA SER A 599 -38.01 5.67 -2.97
C SER A 599 -37.06 4.92 -3.91
N LEU A 600 -35.91 5.52 -4.20
CA LEU A 600 -34.90 4.93 -5.06
C LEU A 600 -34.18 3.74 -4.39
N LEU A 601 -33.88 3.85 -3.09
CA LEU A 601 -33.38 2.72 -2.30
C LEU A 601 -34.34 1.53 -2.33
N MET A 602 -35.64 1.76 -2.09
CA MET A 602 -36.63 0.69 -2.12
C MET A 602 -36.79 0.08 -3.52
N THR A 603 -36.66 0.89 -4.57
CA THR A 603 -36.68 0.38 -5.96
C THR A 603 -35.50 -0.54 -6.24
N TRP A 604 -34.30 -0.19 -5.75
CA TRP A 604 -33.13 -1.06 -5.87
C TRP A 604 -33.35 -2.37 -5.10
N LEU A 605 -33.90 -2.30 -3.88
CA LEU A 605 -34.20 -3.51 -3.09
C LEU A 605 -35.20 -4.44 -3.79
N SER A 606 -36.27 -3.91 -4.38
CA SER A 606 -37.23 -4.73 -5.16
C SER A 606 -36.62 -5.39 -6.41
N GLU A 607 -35.48 -4.89 -6.90
CA GLU A 607 -34.77 -5.43 -8.06
C GLU A 607 -33.53 -6.26 -7.66
N ALA A 608 -33.39 -6.61 -6.37
CA ALA A 608 -32.22 -7.32 -5.82
C ALA A 608 -31.90 -8.65 -6.54
N ALA A 609 -32.92 -9.34 -7.08
CA ALA A 609 -32.74 -10.57 -7.85
C ALA A 609 -32.05 -10.35 -9.22
N ALA A 610 -32.18 -9.15 -9.80
CA ALA A 610 -31.56 -8.80 -11.09
C ALA A 610 -30.31 -7.92 -10.93
N ILE A 611 -30.26 -7.13 -9.87
CA ILE A 611 -29.17 -6.18 -9.57
C ILE A 611 -28.71 -6.43 -8.14
N PRO A 612 -27.48 -6.90 -7.91
CA PRO A 612 -27.02 -7.20 -6.56
C PRO A 612 -27.04 -5.96 -5.66
N LEU A 613 -27.26 -6.18 -4.36
CA LEU A 613 -27.31 -5.10 -3.36
C LEU A 613 -25.94 -4.50 -3.07
N GLU A 614 -24.87 -5.22 -3.38
CA GLU A 614 -23.49 -4.76 -3.26
C GLU A 614 -22.66 -5.10 -4.49
N GLN A 615 -21.88 -4.14 -4.96
CA GLN A 615 -20.84 -4.37 -5.96
C GLN A 615 -19.74 -3.30 -5.86
N GLY A 616 -18.53 -3.70 -5.46
CA GLY A 616 -17.41 -2.78 -5.28
C GLY A 616 -17.68 -1.76 -4.17
N GLU A 617 -17.72 -0.47 -4.50
CA GLU A 617 -18.02 0.61 -3.53
C GLU A 617 -19.53 0.90 -3.40
N ALA A 618 -20.35 0.37 -4.30
CA ALA A 618 -21.78 0.59 -4.26
C ALA A 618 -22.42 -0.41 -3.29
N SER A 619 -22.86 0.07 -2.13
CA SER A 619 -23.53 -0.73 -1.11
C SER A 619 -24.89 -0.13 -0.77
N PHE A 620 -25.95 -0.93 -0.97
CA PHE A 620 -27.29 -0.60 -0.50
C PHE A 620 -27.33 -0.44 1.01
N HIS A 621 -26.61 -1.30 1.75
CA HIS A 621 -26.57 -1.28 3.21
C HIS A 621 -25.97 0.02 3.74
N ALA A 622 -24.83 0.44 3.19
CA ALA A 622 -24.14 1.67 3.59
C ALA A 622 -24.98 2.93 3.30
N LEU A 623 -25.65 2.98 2.14
CA LEU A 623 -26.50 4.11 1.76
C LEU A 623 -27.78 4.18 2.57
N SER A 624 -28.38 3.03 2.90
CA SER A 624 -29.53 2.94 3.81
C SER A 624 -29.17 3.39 5.22
N HIS A 625 -28.02 2.98 5.74
CA HIS A 625 -27.50 3.48 7.02
C HIS A 625 -27.27 5.00 6.97
N ARG A 626 -26.65 5.52 5.91
CA ARG A 626 -26.44 6.96 5.73
C ARG A 626 -27.76 7.74 5.64
N TRP A 627 -28.75 7.18 4.96
CA TRP A 627 -30.10 7.75 4.90
C TRP A 627 -30.70 7.87 6.31
N LEU A 628 -30.61 6.80 7.12
CA LEU A 628 -31.06 6.80 8.51
C LEU A 628 -30.31 7.86 9.33
N VAL A 629 -28.98 7.86 9.31
CA VAL A 629 -28.17 8.86 10.03
C VAL A 629 -28.53 10.29 9.62
N THR A 630 -28.74 10.54 8.33
CA THR A 630 -29.16 11.85 7.82
C THR A 630 -30.54 12.23 8.36
N MET A 631 -31.49 11.30 8.38
CA MET A 631 -32.81 11.51 8.99
C MET A 631 -32.75 11.80 10.49
N LEU A 632 -31.95 11.04 11.23
CA LEU A 632 -31.82 11.17 12.68
C LEU A 632 -31.28 12.55 13.08
N HIS A 633 -30.42 13.15 12.24
CA HIS A 633 -29.82 14.48 12.48
C HIS A 633 -30.50 15.62 11.71
N ASN A 634 -31.57 15.38 10.94
CA ASN A 634 -32.24 16.42 10.17
C ASN A 634 -33.14 17.29 11.07
N GLU A 635 -32.61 18.44 11.49
CA GLU A 635 -33.33 19.41 12.35
C GLU A 635 -34.47 20.16 11.64
N GLN A 636 -34.54 20.11 10.30
CA GLN A 636 -35.59 20.79 9.54
C GLN A 636 -36.95 20.08 9.66
N ILE A 637 -36.94 18.78 9.98
CA ILE A 637 -38.14 17.94 10.09
C ILE A 637 -38.50 17.78 11.57
N ALA A 638 -39.78 17.98 11.90
CA ALA A 638 -40.27 17.81 13.27
C ALA A 638 -39.99 16.39 13.80
N PRO A 639 -39.63 16.21 15.08
CA PRO A 639 -39.27 14.90 15.63
C PRO A 639 -40.36 13.83 15.43
N SER A 640 -41.64 14.17 15.60
CA SER A 640 -42.76 13.25 15.37
C SER A 640 -42.88 12.79 13.91
N GLU A 641 -42.65 13.68 12.95
CA GLU A 641 -42.63 13.34 11.53
C GLU A 641 -41.42 12.47 11.18
N ARG A 642 -40.26 12.71 11.81
CA ARG A 642 -39.08 11.83 11.67
C ARG A 642 -39.35 10.43 12.20
N VAL A 643 -39.99 10.29 13.36
CA VAL A 643 -40.39 8.98 13.91
C VAL A 643 -41.31 8.24 12.92
N SER A 644 -42.33 8.92 12.38
CA SER A 644 -43.23 8.33 11.38
C SER A 644 -42.49 7.88 10.11
N LEU A 645 -41.54 8.67 9.62
CA LEU A 645 -40.74 8.31 8.45
C LEU A 645 -39.77 7.14 8.72
N ILE A 646 -39.23 7.02 9.93
CA ILE A 646 -38.41 5.86 10.35
C ILE A 646 -39.28 4.60 10.40
N VAL A 647 -40.47 4.66 11.00
CA VAL A 647 -41.40 3.52 11.03
C VAL A 647 -41.77 3.11 9.61
N ARG A 648 -42.06 4.09 8.75
CA ARG A 648 -42.34 3.85 7.34
C ARG A 648 -41.15 3.25 6.59
N PHE A 649 -39.92 3.67 6.88
CA PHE A 649 -38.71 3.11 6.29
C PHE A 649 -38.63 1.60 6.55
N PHE A 650 -38.80 1.16 7.79
CA PHE A 650 -38.75 -0.27 8.12
C PHE A 650 -39.92 -1.06 7.53
N ALA A 651 -41.13 -0.48 7.53
CA ALA A 651 -42.29 -1.12 6.89
C ALA A 651 -42.11 -1.29 5.37
N LEU A 652 -41.47 -0.32 4.71
CA LEU A 652 -41.12 -0.46 3.29
C LEU A 652 -39.97 -1.46 3.09
N LEU A 653 -38.98 -1.49 3.99
CA LEU A 653 -37.87 -2.42 3.90
C LEU A 653 -38.37 -3.86 3.96
N GLU A 654 -39.22 -4.18 4.94
CA GLU A 654 -39.88 -5.49 5.09
C GLU A 654 -40.72 -5.85 3.85
N ALA A 655 -41.52 -4.91 3.34
CA ALA A 655 -42.40 -5.17 2.20
C ALA A 655 -41.67 -5.38 0.85
N ASN A 656 -40.44 -4.87 0.70
CA ASN A 656 -39.68 -4.96 -0.55
C ASN A 656 -38.53 -5.98 -0.51
N ALA A 657 -38.20 -6.54 0.67
CA ALA A 657 -37.08 -7.45 0.84
C ALA A 657 -37.36 -8.88 0.30
N GLU A 658 -38.62 -9.29 0.16
CA GLU A 658 -39.00 -10.63 -0.28
C GLU A 658 -38.20 -11.72 0.46
N GLU A 659 -37.44 -12.57 -0.24
CA GLU A 659 -36.64 -13.67 0.34
C GLU A 659 -35.48 -13.20 1.23
N PHE A 660 -35.02 -11.96 1.08
CA PHE A 660 -33.96 -11.40 1.93
C PHE A 660 -34.40 -11.15 3.38
N TRP A 661 -35.71 -11.11 3.65
CA TRP A 661 -36.23 -10.88 5.01
C TRP A 661 -36.17 -12.12 5.91
N ASP A 662 -36.14 -13.31 5.31
CA ASP A 662 -36.13 -14.58 6.03
C ASP A 662 -34.71 -15.15 6.14
N VAL A 663 -34.43 -15.82 7.28
CA VAL A 663 -33.15 -16.51 7.49
C VAL A 663 -33.03 -17.64 6.46
N PRO A 664 -31.94 -17.68 5.66
CA PRO A 664 -31.79 -18.70 4.64
C PRO A 664 -31.62 -20.10 5.25
N GLU A 665 -32.12 -21.12 4.54
CA GLU A 665 -31.94 -22.52 4.89
C GLU A 665 -30.97 -23.20 3.90
N LEU A 666 -30.15 -24.13 4.37
CA LEU A 666 -29.36 -25.03 3.51
C LEU A 666 -30.30 -26.02 2.82
N ALA A 667 -30.44 -25.92 1.50
CA ALA A 667 -31.50 -26.61 0.75
C ALA A 667 -31.28 -28.13 0.54
N LEU A 668 -30.09 -28.67 0.80
CA LEU A 668 -29.75 -30.06 0.42
C LEU A 668 -29.10 -30.87 1.55
N MET A 669 -29.94 -31.43 2.42
CA MET A 669 -29.57 -32.56 3.30
C MET A 669 -30.67 -33.64 3.42
N GLU A 670 -31.76 -33.56 2.67
CA GLU A 670 -32.77 -34.63 2.62
C GLU A 670 -32.30 -35.76 1.69
N GLN A 671 -31.55 -36.72 2.25
CA GLN A 671 -31.27 -38.09 1.78
C GLN A 671 -30.66 -38.27 0.36
N PRO A 672 -29.70 -39.19 0.16
CA PRO A 672 -29.40 -39.65 -1.19
C PRO A 672 -30.65 -40.39 -1.69
N ALA A 673 -31.42 -39.75 -2.57
CA ALA A 673 -32.41 -40.47 -3.35
C ALA A 673 -31.65 -41.56 -4.12
N GLU A 674 -32.04 -42.82 -3.89
CA GLU A 674 -31.71 -43.94 -4.77
C GLU A 674 -31.89 -43.46 -6.22
N GLY A 675 -30.84 -43.67 -7.03
CA GLY A 675 -30.66 -43.03 -8.32
C GLY A 675 -31.93 -43.00 -9.17
N GLU A 676 -32.43 -41.80 -9.43
CA GLU A 676 -33.14 -41.55 -10.67
C GLU A 676 -32.09 -41.49 -11.77
N GLU A 677 -32.03 -42.58 -12.53
CA GLU A 677 -31.35 -42.70 -13.81
C GLU A 677 -31.56 -41.42 -14.64
N ARG A 678 -30.55 -40.55 -14.68
CA ARG A 678 -30.42 -39.60 -15.77
C ARG A 678 -30.16 -40.44 -17.01
N GLU A 679 -31.15 -40.55 -17.88
CA GLU A 679 -31.05 -41.20 -19.19
C GLU A 679 -29.71 -40.86 -19.86
N GLU A 680 -28.84 -41.86 -19.96
CA GLU A 680 -27.58 -41.80 -20.68
C GLU A 680 -27.87 -41.69 -22.18
N ILE A 681 -27.91 -40.46 -22.69
CA ILE A 681 -28.11 -40.10 -24.11
C ILE A 681 -26.96 -40.57 -25.04
N TYR A 682 -26.07 -41.47 -24.59
CA TYR A 682 -24.94 -41.96 -25.38
C TYR A 682 -24.84 -43.50 -25.53
N GLU A 683 -25.84 -44.28 -25.11
CA GLU A 683 -25.87 -45.75 -25.32
C GLU A 683 -26.22 -46.21 -26.76
N ALA A 684 -26.22 -45.34 -27.76
CA ALA A 684 -26.65 -45.69 -29.12
C ALA A 684 -25.51 -45.95 -30.14
N ALA A 685 -24.30 -46.32 -29.71
CA ALA A 685 -23.16 -46.47 -30.66
C ALA A 685 -22.27 -47.73 -30.55
N TYR A 686 -22.43 -48.64 -29.58
CA TYR A 686 -21.62 -49.88 -29.53
C TYR A 686 -22.37 -51.11 -29.01
N GLU A 687 -23.45 -51.49 -29.70
CA GLU A 687 -24.39 -52.56 -29.32
C GLU A 687 -23.89 -54.02 -29.51
N GLU A 688 -22.58 -54.31 -29.62
CA GLU A 688 -22.12 -55.71 -29.88
C GLU A 688 -20.81 -56.14 -29.18
N MET A 689 -20.61 -55.82 -27.89
CA MET A 689 -19.56 -56.47 -27.09
C MET A 689 -20.05 -56.80 -25.67
N SER A 690 -20.42 -58.07 -25.43
CA SER A 690 -20.69 -58.56 -24.08
C SER A 690 -19.37 -58.83 -23.36
N TYR A 691 -18.95 -57.93 -22.46
CA TYR A 691 -17.87 -58.22 -21.51
C TYR A 691 -18.44 -59.13 -20.40
N ARG A 692 -17.77 -60.25 -20.14
CA ARG A 692 -18.18 -61.22 -19.11
C ARG A 692 -17.21 -61.04 -17.94
N ASP A 693 -17.71 -60.40 -16.89
CA ASP A 693 -17.00 -60.20 -15.64
C ASP A 693 -16.63 -61.56 -15.00
N SER A 694 -15.38 -61.68 -14.54
CA SER A 694 -14.83 -62.88 -13.93
C SER A 694 -14.15 -62.63 -12.58
N THR A 695 -14.46 -61.52 -11.92
CA THR A 695 -14.00 -61.22 -10.56
C THR A 695 -15.17 -60.72 -9.73
N ASP A 696 -15.83 -61.68 -9.07
CA ASP A 696 -16.86 -61.47 -8.04
C ASP A 696 -16.14 -61.25 -6.70
N ASP A 697 -15.70 -60.02 -6.45
CA ASP A 697 -15.13 -59.59 -5.18
C ASP A 697 -15.80 -58.33 -4.61
N GLY A 698 -17.07 -58.08 -4.91
CA GLY A 698 -17.97 -57.26 -4.09
C GLY A 698 -17.54 -55.81 -3.76
N GLU A 699 -16.48 -55.30 -4.38
CA GLU A 699 -16.10 -53.89 -4.39
C GLU A 699 -16.06 -53.41 -5.85
N GLU A 700 -16.79 -52.34 -6.15
CA GLU A 700 -16.63 -51.63 -7.42
C GLU A 700 -15.24 -50.99 -7.44
N GLY A 701 -14.31 -51.63 -8.15
CA GLY A 701 -13.04 -51.04 -8.50
C GLY A 701 -13.26 -49.84 -9.41
N GLY A 702 -13.19 -48.63 -8.85
CA GLY A 702 -13.23 -47.37 -9.59
C GLY A 702 -12.18 -47.34 -10.69
N VAL A 703 -12.61 -47.06 -11.91
CA VAL A 703 -11.75 -46.83 -13.07
C VAL A 703 -11.00 -45.53 -12.84
N ILE A 704 -9.66 -45.60 -12.81
CA ILE A 704 -8.78 -44.43 -12.75
C ILE A 704 -9.09 -43.51 -13.94
N GLY A 705 -9.72 -42.37 -13.66
CA GLY A 705 -9.84 -41.26 -14.61
C GLY A 705 -11.20 -40.56 -14.69
N ASP A 706 -12.25 -41.00 -13.98
CA ASP A 706 -13.57 -40.33 -14.02
C ASP A 706 -14.37 -40.47 -12.71
N ASP A 707 -13.71 -40.31 -11.56
CA ASP A 707 -14.44 -40.12 -10.31
C ASP A 707 -15.06 -38.73 -10.30
N ALA A 708 -16.38 -38.69 -10.37
CA ALA A 708 -17.20 -37.50 -10.21
C ALA A 708 -16.65 -36.61 -9.09
N ALA A 709 -16.29 -35.36 -9.43
CA ALA A 709 -15.98 -34.35 -8.43
C ALA A 709 -17.08 -34.37 -7.37
N SER A 710 -16.75 -34.78 -6.14
CA SER A 710 -17.74 -34.95 -5.09
C SER A 710 -18.52 -33.64 -4.95
N TYR A 711 -19.81 -33.66 -5.28
CA TYR A 711 -20.68 -32.49 -5.20
C TYR A 711 -20.61 -31.89 -3.78
N PHE A 712 -20.21 -30.62 -3.66
CA PHE A 712 -20.18 -29.91 -2.37
C PHE A 712 -21.25 -28.81 -2.39
N PRO A 713 -22.29 -28.87 -1.54
CA PRO A 713 -23.46 -28.00 -1.65
C PRO A 713 -23.17 -26.50 -1.64
N LEU A 714 -22.10 -26.06 -0.97
CA LEU A 714 -21.77 -24.64 -0.86
C LEU A 714 -21.08 -24.08 -2.12
N ASP A 715 -20.62 -24.92 -3.06
CA ASP A 715 -19.92 -24.43 -4.26
C ASP A 715 -20.80 -23.51 -5.12
N GLU A 716 -22.13 -23.67 -5.08
CA GLU A 716 -23.10 -22.83 -5.81
C GLU A 716 -23.93 -21.92 -4.89
N GLU A 717 -24.31 -22.38 -3.69
CA GLU A 717 -25.23 -21.65 -2.79
C GLU A 717 -24.55 -20.55 -1.94
N ALA A 718 -23.22 -20.58 -1.77
CA ALA A 718 -22.56 -19.73 -0.78
C ALA A 718 -22.74 -18.22 -1.00
N GLU A 719 -22.64 -17.74 -2.26
CA GLU A 719 -22.77 -16.31 -2.58
C GLU A 719 -24.18 -15.77 -2.25
N GLU A 720 -25.22 -16.57 -2.51
CA GLU A 720 -26.61 -16.20 -2.22
C GLU A 720 -26.87 -16.18 -0.70
N LEU A 721 -26.39 -17.19 0.01
CA LEU A 721 -26.50 -17.28 1.47
C LEU A 721 -25.79 -16.10 2.15
N GLU A 722 -24.60 -15.74 1.68
CA GLU A 722 -23.81 -14.62 2.21
C GLU A 722 -24.55 -13.29 2.01
N ALA A 723 -25.03 -13.00 0.80
CA ALA A 723 -25.78 -11.77 0.50
C ALA A 723 -27.05 -11.61 1.36
N ARG A 724 -27.76 -12.70 1.64
CA ARG A 724 -28.95 -12.69 2.51
C ARG A 724 -28.58 -12.44 3.98
N LEU A 725 -27.51 -13.08 4.48
CA LEU A 725 -27.04 -12.87 5.86
C LEU A 725 -26.50 -11.45 6.08
N GLU A 726 -25.80 -10.88 5.10
CA GLU A 726 -25.34 -9.49 5.13
C GLU A 726 -26.52 -8.50 5.19
N PHE A 727 -27.59 -8.76 4.44
CA PHE A 727 -28.82 -7.97 4.53
C PHE A 727 -29.43 -8.00 5.93
N LEU A 728 -29.59 -9.19 6.53
CA LEU A 728 -30.12 -9.32 7.90
C LEU A 728 -29.24 -8.64 8.94
N THR A 729 -27.91 -8.75 8.77
CA THR A 729 -26.91 -8.05 9.58
C THR A 729 -27.10 -6.53 9.50
N ALA A 730 -27.28 -6.00 8.29
CA ALA A 730 -27.54 -4.58 8.07
C ALA A 730 -28.85 -4.11 8.72
N VAL A 731 -29.94 -4.88 8.62
CA VAL A 731 -31.21 -4.57 9.30
C VAL A 731 -31.02 -4.52 10.82
N GLY A 732 -30.29 -5.48 11.38
CA GLY A 732 -29.87 -5.49 12.78
C GLY A 732 -29.17 -4.20 13.18
N GLY A 733 -28.20 -3.74 12.38
CA GLY A 733 -27.50 -2.48 12.58
C GLY A 733 -28.42 -1.25 12.46
N PHE A 734 -29.37 -1.25 11.52
CA PHE A 734 -30.34 -0.16 11.34
C PHE A 734 -31.20 0.02 12.58
N TRP A 735 -31.74 -1.06 13.14
CA TRP A 735 -32.51 -1.01 14.40
C TRP A 735 -31.70 -0.41 15.54
N GLN A 736 -30.42 -0.79 15.67
CA GLN A 736 -29.55 -0.25 16.72
C GLN A 736 -29.31 1.25 16.56
N SER A 737 -29.15 1.73 15.31
CA SER A 737 -28.89 3.15 15.02
C SER A 737 -30.05 4.08 15.40
N VAL A 738 -31.30 3.61 15.32
CA VAL A 738 -32.49 4.44 15.58
C VAL A 738 -32.89 4.50 17.06
N VAL A 739 -32.49 3.51 17.86
CA VAL A 739 -32.88 3.38 19.28
C VAL A 739 -32.54 4.64 20.11
N PRO A 740 -31.34 5.26 20.02
CA PRO A 740 -31.03 6.47 20.79
C PRO A 740 -31.98 7.64 20.48
N PHE A 741 -32.38 7.79 19.21
CA PHE A 741 -33.30 8.84 18.78
C PHE A 741 -34.72 8.58 19.27
N LEU A 742 -35.23 7.36 19.07
CA LEU A 742 -36.56 6.95 19.53
C LEU A 742 -36.71 7.10 21.05
N ARG A 743 -35.65 6.86 21.82
CA ARG A 743 -35.67 7.08 23.27
C ARG A 743 -35.81 8.55 23.66
N ARG A 744 -35.17 9.46 22.92
CA ARG A 744 -35.13 10.89 23.25
C ARG A 744 -36.37 11.63 22.73
N HIS A 745 -36.89 11.21 21.58
CA HIS A 745 -37.89 11.94 20.81
C HIS A 745 -39.14 11.12 20.49
N GLY A 746 -39.22 9.87 20.93
CA GLY A 746 -40.43 9.06 20.81
C GLY A 746 -41.53 9.59 21.71
N ASP A 747 -42.74 9.76 21.15
CA ASP A 747 -43.90 10.31 21.86
C ASP A 747 -44.64 9.26 22.72
N ASP A 748 -44.02 8.10 23.01
CA ASP A 748 -44.67 6.90 23.60
C ASP A 748 -46.00 6.51 22.91
N SER A 749 -46.17 6.92 21.65
CA SER A 749 -47.38 6.63 20.87
C SER A 749 -47.55 5.12 20.70
N ALA A 750 -48.80 4.64 20.75
CA ALA A 750 -49.11 3.22 20.57
C ALA A 750 -48.53 2.66 19.26
N GLU A 751 -48.56 3.43 18.16
CA GLU A 751 -48.04 3.04 16.85
C GLU A 751 -46.52 2.80 16.86
N MET A 752 -45.75 3.66 17.54
CA MET A 752 -44.30 3.48 17.67
C MET A 752 -43.95 2.27 18.55
N LEU A 753 -44.67 2.10 19.67
CA LEU A 753 -44.44 0.95 20.56
C LEU A 753 -44.82 -0.37 19.90
N GLU A 754 -45.88 -0.39 19.09
CA GLU A 754 -46.29 -1.53 18.28
C GLU A 754 -45.24 -1.85 17.21
N ALA A 755 -44.72 -0.84 16.50
CA ALA A 755 -43.64 -1.03 15.53
C ALA A 755 -42.36 -1.61 16.18
N VAL A 756 -41.92 -1.03 17.31
CA VAL A 756 -40.73 -1.51 18.05
C VAL A 756 -40.95 -2.93 18.61
N ALA A 757 -42.17 -3.24 19.06
CA ALA A 757 -42.52 -4.59 19.49
C ALA A 757 -42.46 -5.58 18.32
N GLY A 758 -43.00 -5.21 17.15
CA GLY A 758 -42.90 -6.00 15.92
C GLY A 758 -41.46 -6.26 15.50
N TRP A 759 -40.61 -5.23 15.46
CA TRP A 759 -39.17 -5.40 15.13
C TRP A 759 -38.45 -6.34 16.10
N ARG A 760 -38.80 -6.27 17.40
CA ARG A 760 -38.24 -7.18 18.41
C ARG A 760 -38.73 -8.61 18.21
N GLU A 761 -40.00 -8.81 17.84
CA GLU A 761 -40.55 -10.13 17.53
C GLU A 761 -39.84 -10.74 16.32
N THR A 762 -39.72 -9.99 15.21
CA THR A 762 -38.96 -10.43 14.02
C THR A 762 -37.52 -10.81 14.36
N ALA A 763 -36.80 -9.96 15.12
CA ALA A 763 -35.43 -10.28 15.53
C ALA A 763 -35.35 -11.50 16.47
N THR A 764 -36.41 -11.79 17.23
CA THR A 764 -36.50 -12.99 18.07
C THR A 764 -36.72 -14.23 17.21
N ASP A 765 -37.57 -14.12 16.19
CA ASP A 765 -37.87 -15.21 15.24
C ASP A 765 -36.63 -15.63 14.44
N TRP A 766 -35.73 -14.70 14.13
CA TRP A 766 -34.47 -15.01 13.43
C TRP A 766 -33.46 -15.82 14.28
N ARG A 767 -33.50 -15.73 15.62
CA ARG A 767 -32.45 -16.33 16.47
C ARG A 767 -32.31 -17.84 16.31
N ARG A 768 -33.43 -18.56 16.36
CA ARG A 768 -33.42 -20.02 16.34
C ARG A 768 -32.97 -20.55 14.97
N PRO A 769 -33.53 -20.09 13.84
CA PRO A 769 -33.04 -20.44 12.51
C PRO A 769 -31.55 -20.15 12.31
N LEU A 770 -31.03 -19.00 12.77
CA LEU A 770 -29.59 -18.69 12.66
C LEU A 770 -28.70 -19.66 13.45
N LEU A 771 -29.11 -20.04 14.66
CA LEU A 771 -28.38 -21.03 15.46
C LEU A 771 -28.45 -22.43 14.85
N GLU A 772 -29.59 -22.80 14.24
CA GLU A 772 -29.75 -24.06 13.52
C GLU A 772 -28.89 -24.08 12.25
N LEU A 773 -28.85 -22.98 11.48
CA LEU A 773 -27.99 -22.81 10.31
C LEU A 773 -26.50 -22.93 10.69
N LEU A 774 -26.07 -22.26 11.77
CA LEU A 774 -24.70 -22.33 12.26
C LEU A 774 -24.28 -23.76 12.64
N GLU A 775 -25.19 -24.51 13.27
CA GLU A 775 -24.95 -25.90 13.64
C GLU A 775 -24.90 -26.81 12.40
N ARG A 776 -25.81 -26.61 11.42
CA ARG A 776 -25.79 -27.36 10.15
C ARG A 776 -24.49 -27.12 9.38
N LEU A 777 -24.03 -25.88 9.27
CA LEU A 777 -22.75 -25.53 8.65
C LEU A 777 -21.57 -26.19 9.36
N HIS A 778 -21.59 -26.25 10.70
CA HIS A 778 -20.55 -26.92 11.46
C HIS A 778 -20.50 -28.44 11.21
N GLN A 779 -21.66 -29.06 11.07
CA GLN A 779 -21.82 -30.50 10.85
C GLN A 779 -21.59 -30.91 9.38
N LEU A 780 -21.50 -29.96 8.46
CA LEU A 780 -21.21 -30.20 7.06
C LEU A 780 -19.83 -30.86 6.92
N LYS A 781 -19.84 -32.13 6.49
CA LYS A 781 -18.63 -32.90 6.23
C LYS A 781 -17.99 -32.41 4.93
N ILE A 782 -16.70 -32.07 5.02
CA ILE A 782 -15.89 -31.75 3.85
C ILE A 782 -15.24 -33.07 3.39
N PRO A 783 -15.35 -33.44 2.11
CA PRO A 783 -14.71 -34.64 1.56
C PRO A 783 -13.20 -34.63 1.84
N GLU A 784 -12.64 -35.72 2.39
CA GLU A 784 -11.19 -35.81 2.64
C GLU A 784 -10.41 -35.87 1.32
N PRO A 785 -9.21 -35.26 1.25
CA PRO A 785 -8.39 -35.32 0.04
C PRO A 785 -7.86 -36.76 -0.16
N VAL A 786 -8.09 -37.34 -1.33
CA VAL A 786 -7.75 -38.75 -1.64
C VAL A 786 -6.27 -38.90 -2.02
N GLY A 787 -5.60 -37.82 -2.45
CA GLY A 787 -4.14 -37.74 -2.50
C GLY A 787 -3.65 -36.95 -3.70
N GLY A 788 -2.84 -35.92 -3.45
CA GLY A 788 -2.35 -35.00 -4.49
C GLY A 788 -2.41 -33.56 -4.03
N PHE A 789 -1.60 -32.69 -4.65
CA PHE A 789 -1.55 -31.28 -4.28
C PHE A 789 -2.86 -30.54 -4.61
N GLU A 790 -3.50 -30.89 -5.73
CA GLU A 790 -4.76 -30.28 -6.18
C GLU A 790 -5.93 -30.63 -5.24
N ASP A 791 -6.05 -31.90 -4.81
CA ASP A 791 -7.05 -32.32 -3.83
C ASP A 791 -6.93 -31.61 -2.48
N VAL A 792 -5.68 -31.39 -2.02
CA VAL A 792 -5.42 -30.64 -0.78
C VAL A 792 -5.79 -29.16 -0.94
N MET A 793 -5.62 -28.59 -2.13
CA MET A 793 -6.05 -27.23 -2.42
C MET A 793 -7.58 -27.10 -2.44
N GLU A 794 -8.27 -28.04 -3.09
CA GLU A 794 -9.74 -28.01 -3.18
C GLU A 794 -10.39 -28.27 -1.80
N TYR A 795 -9.79 -29.15 -0.99
CA TYR A 795 -10.17 -29.30 0.42
C TYR A 795 -10.03 -27.99 1.21
N ASP A 796 -8.90 -27.27 1.06
CA ASP A 796 -8.67 -25.98 1.74
C ASP A 796 -9.67 -24.92 1.28
N ARG A 797 -9.98 -24.86 -0.03
CA ARG A 797 -10.98 -23.96 -0.63
C ARG A 797 -12.38 -24.21 -0.04
N ARG A 798 -12.87 -25.45 -0.08
CA ARG A 798 -14.19 -25.84 0.45
C ARG A 798 -14.30 -25.59 1.96
N ARG A 799 -13.21 -25.85 2.70
CA ARG A 799 -13.14 -25.50 4.12
C ARG A 799 -13.22 -24.00 4.35
N LEU A 800 -12.47 -23.21 3.58
CA LEU A 800 -12.48 -21.76 3.67
C LEU A 800 -13.89 -21.20 3.42
N LEU A 801 -14.58 -21.71 2.40
CA LEU A 801 -15.94 -21.31 2.06
C LEU A 801 -16.93 -21.58 3.22
N ARG A 802 -16.91 -22.79 3.78
CA ARG A 802 -17.75 -23.16 4.95
C ARG A 802 -17.42 -22.30 6.16
N ASP A 803 -16.14 -22.08 6.45
CA ASP A 803 -15.69 -21.31 7.61
C ASP A 803 -16.06 -19.83 7.46
N GLN A 804 -15.94 -19.24 6.27
CA GLN A 804 -16.37 -17.88 5.96
C GLN A 804 -17.88 -17.70 6.18
N LEU A 805 -18.69 -18.59 5.60
CA LEU A 805 -20.15 -18.51 5.76
C LEU A 805 -20.57 -18.69 7.23
N ALA A 806 -19.92 -19.58 7.97
CA ALA A 806 -20.17 -19.75 9.41
C ALA A 806 -19.79 -18.48 10.20
N GLU A 807 -18.73 -17.77 9.82
CA GLU A 807 -18.38 -16.47 10.41
C GLU A 807 -19.45 -15.41 10.12
N THR A 808 -19.98 -15.34 8.89
CA THR A 808 -21.09 -14.42 8.52
C THR A 808 -22.36 -14.71 9.33
N VAL A 809 -22.69 -15.99 9.56
CA VAL A 809 -23.83 -16.37 10.44
C VAL A 809 -23.57 -15.96 11.89
N ILE A 810 -22.34 -16.11 12.40
CA ILE A 810 -21.97 -15.65 13.74
C ILE A 810 -22.15 -14.13 13.85
N ASP A 811 -21.72 -13.36 12.86
CA ASP A 811 -21.85 -11.91 12.87
C ASP A 811 -23.32 -11.47 12.79
N THR A 812 -24.14 -12.16 11.98
CA THR A 812 -25.61 -11.96 11.96
C THR A 812 -26.24 -12.25 13.32
N CYS A 813 -25.83 -13.33 13.99
CA CYS A 813 -26.27 -13.66 15.35
C CYS A 813 -25.90 -12.57 16.38
N LEU A 814 -24.71 -11.97 16.26
CA LEU A 814 -24.24 -10.91 17.14
C LEU A 814 -25.07 -9.64 16.96
N GLU A 815 -25.25 -9.18 15.72
CA GLU A 815 -26.05 -7.99 15.40
C GLU A 815 -27.51 -8.16 15.82
N THR A 816 -28.10 -9.34 15.58
CA THR A 816 -29.45 -9.66 16.04
C THR A 816 -29.55 -9.62 17.57
N SER A 817 -28.54 -10.15 18.27
CA SER A 817 -28.49 -10.11 19.74
C SER A 817 -28.39 -8.68 20.29
N HIS A 818 -27.60 -7.81 19.66
CA HIS A 818 -27.53 -6.40 20.04
C HIS A 818 -28.83 -5.65 19.77
N ALA A 819 -29.42 -5.84 18.59
CA ALA A 819 -30.71 -5.24 18.23
C ALA A 819 -31.78 -5.61 19.25
N LEU A 820 -31.90 -6.90 19.62
CA LEU A 820 -32.84 -7.35 20.64
C LEU A 820 -32.61 -6.70 22.01
N ARG A 821 -31.36 -6.53 22.42
CA ARG A 821 -31.00 -5.84 23.67
C ARG A 821 -31.45 -4.38 23.64
N LEU A 822 -31.15 -3.67 22.57
CA LEU A 822 -31.45 -2.24 22.41
C LEU A 822 -32.94 -1.97 22.18
N LEU A 823 -33.62 -2.72 21.31
CA LEU A 823 -35.07 -2.62 21.12
C LEU A 823 -35.83 -2.95 22.42
N GLY A 824 -35.42 -4.02 23.11
CA GLY A 824 -36.00 -4.39 24.40
C GLY A 824 -35.82 -3.32 25.50
N SER A 825 -34.81 -2.46 25.37
CA SER A 825 -34.57 -1.36 26.31
C SER A 825 -35.47 -0.13 26.09
N LEU A 826 -36.27 -0.11 25.02
CA LEU A 826 -37.30 0.91 24.74
C LEU A 826 -38.69 0.50 25.27
N LEU A 827 -38.97 -0.80 25.34
CA LEU A 827 -40.28 -1.30 25.71
C LEU A 827 -40.52 -1.25 27.24
N PRO A 828 -41.73 -0.85 27.69
CA PRO A 828 -42.07 -0.86 29.11
C PRO A 828 -42.33 -2.29 29.61
N GLY A 829 -41.47 -2.81 30.48
CA GLY A 829 -41.62 -4.15 31.06
C GLY A 829 -40.39 -4.60 31.84
N LYS A 830 -40.51 -5.71 32.59
CA LYS A 830 -39.31 -6.40 33.08
C LYS A 830 -38.62 -7.07 31.89
N PRO A 831 -37.27 -7.08 31.85
CA PRO A 831 -36.56 -7.83 30.83
C PRO A 831 -36.88 -9.31 31.02
N ASP A 832 -37.65 -9.89 30.09
CA ASP A 832 -37.82 -11.33 30.03
C ASP A 832 -36.48 -11.98 29.65
N SER A 833 -36.10 -13.02 30.37
CA SER A 833 -34.96 -13.86 30.03
C SER A 833 -35.46 -15.03 29.19
N ASP A 834 -34.94 -15.17 27.97
CA ASP A 834 -35.14 -16.38 27.19
C ASP A 834 -34.20 -17.49 27.70
N GLU A 835 -34.57 -18.78 27.55
CA GLU A 835 -33.73 -19.91 27.97
C GLU A 835 -32.39 -19.95 27.21
N THR A 836 -32.36 -19.36 26.01
CA THR A 836 -31.18 -19.28 25.15
C THR A 836 -30.22 -18.13 25.51
N ASP A 837 -30.64 -17.19 26.37
CA ASP A 837 -29.84 -16.00 26.70
C ASP A 837 -28.67 -16.31 27.66
N PRO A 838 -27.51 -15.63 27.51
CA PRO A 838 -26.44 -15.72 28.50
C PRO A 838 -26.89 -15.24 29.89
N PRO A 839 -26.35 -15.80 30.99
CA PRO A 839 -26.77 -15.44 32.36
C PRO A 839 -26.60 -13.95 32.73
N TRP A 840 -25.74 -13.22 31.99
CA TRP A 840 -25.48 -11.81 32.19
C TRP A 840 -26.38 -10.89 31.35
N GLU A 841 -27.15 -11.42 30.40
CA GLU A 841 -27.92 -10.64 29.41
C GLU A 841 -29.00 -9.78 30.09
N ALA A 842 -29.72 -10.33 31.07
CA ALA A 842 -30.72 -9.58 31.83
C ALA A 842 -30.11 -8.39 32.62
N ALA A 843 -28.89 -8.56 33.15
CA ALA A 843 -28.17 -7.48 33.81
C ALA A 843 -27.61 -6.47 32.79
N ALA A 844 -27.12 -6.94 31.65
CA ALA A 844 -26.69 -6.09 30.54
C ALA A 844 -27.83 -5.21 30.00
N ARG A 845 -29.05 -5.75 29.86
CA ARG A 845 -30.25 -4.98 29.48
C ARG A 845 -30.55 -3.86 30.49
N ARG A 846 -30.44 -4.10 31.80
CA ARG A 846 -30.61 -3.04 32.82
C ARG A 846 -29.56 -1.94 32.69
N VAL A 847 -28.30 -2.32 32.47
CA VAL A 847 -27.21 -1.37 32.19
C VAL A 847 -27.51 -0.57 30.91
N ALA A 848 -27.95 -1.22 29.84
CA ALA A 848 -28.32 -0.56 28.58
C ALA A 848 -29.49 0.42 28.74
N ILE A 849 -30.52 0.08 29.54
CA ILE A 849 -31.62 0.99 29.88
C ILE A 849 -31.10 2.23 30.62
N ALA A 850 -30.23 2.03 31.62
CA ALA A 850 -29.64 3.12 32.40
C ALA A 850 -28.74 4.02 31.54
N LEU A 851 -27.90 3.42 30.66
CA LEU A 851 -27.08 4.13 29.67
C LEU A 851 -27.95 4.95 28.72
N GLY A 852 -29.02 4.35 28.19
CA GLY A 852 -29.95 5.03 27.30
C GLY A 852 -30.63 6.24 27.94
N ARG A 853 -30.95 6.18 29.24
CA ARG A 853 -31.51 7.32 29.98
C ARG A 853 -30.49 8.42 30.27
N GLY A 854 -29.20 8.18 30.03
CA GLY A 854 -28.13 9.10 30.38
C GLY A 854 -27.98 9.30 31.89
N ASP A 855 -28.34 8.29 32.70
CA ASP A 855 -28.26 8.36 34.17
C ASP A 855 -26.99 7.66 34.69
N PRO A 856 -25.91 8.42 34.98
CA PRO A 856 -24.66 7.85 35.48
C PRO A 856 -24.80 7.21 36.86
N ALA A 857 -25.77 7.65 37.69
CA ALA A 857 -25.98 7.07 39.02
C ALA A 857 -26.66 5.69 38.91
N ALA A 858 -27.65 5.55 38.04
CA ALA A 858 -28.27 4.26 37.76
C ALA A 858 -27.28 3.25 37.17
N VAL A 859 -26.42 3.68 36.23
CA VAL A 859 -25.37 2.81 35.67
C VAL A 859 -24.40 2.34 36.77
N ARG A 860 -23.97 3.23 37.68
CA ARG A 860 -23.10 2.86 38.80
C ARG A 860 -23.73 1.84 39.77
N ASN A 861 -25.05 1.82 39.88
CA ASN A 861 -25.77 0.86 40.72
C ASN A 861 -25.88 -0.52 40.07
N GLU A 862 -26.13 -0.59 38.76
CA GLU A 862 -26.35 -1.85 38.02
C GLU A 862 -25.04 -2.50 37.54
N LEU A 863 -24.00 -1.71 37.24
CA LEU A 863 -22.73 -2.18 36.68
C LEU A 863 -22.01 -3.24 37.55
N PRO A 864 -21.96 -3.15 38.90
CA PRO A 864 -21.31 -4.16 39.73
C PRO A 864 -21.92 -5.56 39.59
N GLU A 865 -23.24 -5.67 39.48
CA GLU A 865 -23.93 -6.96 39.32
C GLU A 865 -23.61 -7.57 37.95
N PHE A 866 -23.67 -6.76 36.89
CA PHE A 866 -23.25 -7.17 35.55
C PHE A 866 -21.80 -7.67 35.54
N LEU A 867 -20.86 -6.88 36.07
CA LEU A 867 -19.44 -7.25 36.09
C LEU A 867 -19.18 -8.55 36.86
N ARG A 868 -19.94 -8.82 37.92
CA ARG A 868 -19.83 -10.08 38.68
C ARG A 868 -20.22 -11.30 37.84
N LEU A 869 -21.28 -11.19 37.04
CA LEU A 869 -21.75 -12.26 36.15
C LEU A 869 -20.91 -12.38 34.87
N PHE A 870 -20.35 -11.27 34.41
CA PHE A 870 -19.65 -11.16 33.14
C PHE A 870 -18.18 -11.63 33.20
N ARG A 871 -17.49 -11.44 34.34
CA ARG A 871 -16.06 -11.79 34.52
C ARG A 871 -15.69 -13.26 34.26
N THR A 872 -16.65 -14.16 34.25
CA THR A 872 -16.44 -15.60 34.01
C THR A 872 -16.61 -16.01 32.55
N GLN A 873 -17.00 -15.09 31.66
CA GLN A 873 -17.17 -15.38 30.24
C GLN A 873 -15.82 -15.46 29.52
N PRO A 874 -15.67 -16.36 28.54
CA PRO A 874 -14.47 -16.41 27.71
C PRO A 874 -14.40 -15.17 26.81
N LEU A 875 -13.22 -14.52 26.75
CA LEU A 875 -12.91 -13.52 25.71
C LEU A 875 -12.09 -14.12 24.58
N LEU A 876 -11.35 -15.19 24.84
CA LEU A 876 -10.49 -15.84 23.87
C LEU A 876 -11.21 -17.08 23.32
N PHE A 877 -11.17 -17.25 22.00
CA PHE A 877 -11.67 -18.44 21.32
C PHE A 877 -10.59 -19.03 20.40
N VAL A 878 -10.77 -20.29 20.03
CA VAL A 878 -9.98 -20.93 18.98
C VAL A 878 -10.67 -20.65 17.64
N PRO A 879 -10.01 -20.08 16.63
CA PRO A 879 -10.62 -19.82 15.32
C PRO A 879 -11.13 -21.10 14.65
N MET A 880 -12.10 -20.96 13.73
CA MET A 880 -12.63 -22.09 12.93
C MET A 880 -11.51 -22.83 12.19
N SER A 881 -10.59 -22.09 11.59
CA SER A 881 -9.40 -22.63 10.90
C SER A 881 -8.48 -23.49 11.79
N ALA A 882 -8.59 -23.38 13.11
CA ALA A 882 -7.84 -24.14 14.10
C ALA A 882 -8.72 -25.18 14.83
N GLY A 883 -9.91 -25.50 14.30
CA GLY A 883 -10.83 -26.49 14.87
C GLY A 883 -11.72 -25.96 15.99
N GLY A 884 -11.90 -24.64 16.08
CA GLY A 884 -12.81 -24.02 17.05
C GLY A 884 -14.29 -24.41 16.82
N HIS A 885 -15.04 -24.59 17.90
CA HIS A 885 -16.49 -24.83 17.82
C HIS A 885 -17.26 -23.50 17.67
N PRO A 886 -18.14 -23.31 16.66
CA PRO A 886 -18.85 -22.06 16.40
C PRO A 886 -19.58 -21.46 17.60
N LYS A 887 -20.31 -22.28 18.37
CA LYS A 887 -20.97 -21.84 19.62
C LYS A 887 -20.02 -21.19 20.64
N ASN A 888 -18.79 -21.69 20.77
CA ASN A 888 -17.81 -21.10 21.68
C ASN A 888 -17.26 -19.77 21.14
N ILE A 889 -17.12 -19.68 19.81
CA ILE A 889 -16.73 -18.45 19.10
C ILE A 889 -17.83 -17.39 19.30
N LEU A 890 -19.09 -17.73 19.01
CA LEU A 890 -20.25 -16.86 19.18
C LEU A 890 -20.34 -16.36 20.63
N ARG A 891 -20.22 -17.25 21.63
CA ARG A 891 -20.23 -16.86 23.05
C ARG A 891 -19.12 -15.88 23.41
N SER A 892 -17.91 -16.08 22.87
CA SER A 892 -16.77 -15.20 23.13
C SER A 892 -16.95 -13.85 22.43
N ARG A 893 -17.37 -13.84 21.15
CA ARG A 893 -17.66 -12.63 20.39
C ARG A 893 -18.84 -11.84 20.98
N GLN A 894 -19.86 -12.48 21.55
CA GLN A 894 -20.95 -11.82 22.27
C GLN A 894 -20.42 -11.06 23.50
N ALA A 895 -19.49 -11.66 24.25
CA ALA A 895 -18.84 -11.00 25.37
C ALA A 895 -17.96 -9.83 24.90
N GLN A 896 -17.11 -10.05 23.89
CA GLN A 896 -16.26 -9.00 23.30
C GLN A 896 -17.10 -7.81 22.81
N SER A 897 -18.22 -8.08 22.14
CA SER A 897 -19.08 -7.02 21.64
C SER A 897 -19.79 -6.24 22.76
N MET A 898 -20.24 -6.93 23.81
CA MET A 898 -20.76 -6.24 25.00
C MET A 898 -19.71 -5.34 25.65
N LEU A 899 -18.44 -5.75 25.66
CA LEU A 899 -17.34 -4.88 26.10
C LEU A 899 -17.18 -3.67 25.19
N ARG A 900 -17.13 -3.86 23.86
CA ARG A 900 -17.04 -2.75 22.89
C ARG A 900 -18.16 -1.72 23.11
N PHE A 901 -19.41 -2.20 23.17
CA PHE A 901 -20.58 -1.34 23.45
C PHE A 901 -20.41 -0.53 24.74
N LEU A 902 -20.00 -1.15 25.85
CA LEU A 902 -19.80 -0.42 27.11
C LEU A 902 -18.63 0.55 27.05
N LEU A 903 -17.52 0.18 26.41
CA LEU A 903 -16.34 1.04 26.26
C LEU A 903 -16.65 2.29 25.44
N GLU A 904 -17.56 2.19 24.47
CA GLU A 904 -18.04 3.31 23.66
C GLU A 904 -19.07 4.19 24.38
N GLN A 905 -20.02 3.59 25.10
CA GLN A 905 -21.14 4.34 25.71
C GLN A 905 -20.82 4.95 27.09
N LEU A 906 -20.01 4.29 27.93
CA LEU A 906 -19.69 4.79 29.28
C LEU A 906 -19.01 6.17 29.27
N PRO A 907 -18.01 6.46 28.41
CA PRO A 907 -17.38 7.77 28.37
C PRO A 907 -18.35 8.91 28.04
N ARG A 908 -19.32 8.66 27.13
CA ARG A 908 -20.30 9.66 26.65
C ARG A 908 -21.20 10.22 27.76
N ILE A 909 -21.41 9.46 28.84
CA ILE A 909 -22.17 9.90 30.02
C ILE A 909 -21.26 10.31 31.20
N GLY A 910 -19.97 10.52 30.94
CA GLY A 910 -18.99 11.00 31.92
C GLY A 910 -18.37 9.92 32.82
N LEU A 911 -18.53 8.64 32.50
CA LEU A 911 -18.00 7.51 33.29
C LEU A 911 -16.61 7.06 32.82
N ILE A 912 -15.67 8.00 32.66
CA ILE A 912 -14.30 7.75 32.16
C ILE A 912 -13.53 6.76 33.05
N ARG A 913 -13.69 6.86 34.37
CA ARG A 913 -12.98 5.98 35.33
C ARG A 913 -13.47 4.54 35.22
N GLU A 914 -14.77 4.36 35.06
CA GLU A 914 -15.42 3.07 34.88
C GLU A 914 -14.98 2.42 33.56
N THR A 915 -14.83 3.20 32.48
CA THR A 915 -14.24 2.73 31.21
C THR A 915 -12.80 2.22 31.40
N TYR A 916 -11.95 2.97 32.13
CA TYR A 916 -10.59 2.52 32.45
C TYR A 916 -10.57 1.22 33.28
N HIS A 917 -11.50 1.05 34.22
CA HIS A 917 -11.61 -0.21 34.96
C HIS A 917 -12.14 -1.35 34.10
N LEU A 918 -13.03 -1.07 33.15
CA LEU A 918 -13.57 -2.07 32.24
C LEU A 918 -12.48 -2.65 31.33
N ILE A 919 -11.63 -1.81 30.74
CA ILE A 919 -10.50 -2.28 29.92
C ILE A 919 -9.50 -3.08 30.75
N ARG A 920 -9.27 -2.69 32.02
CA ARG A 920 -8.46 -3.48 32.96
C ARG A 920 -9.08 -4.84 33.27
N ILE A 921 -10.41 -4.93 33.38
CA ILE A 921 -11.13 -6.19 33.56
C ILE A 921 -11.00 -7.06 32.30
N ALA A 922 -11.14 -6.49 31.10
CA ALA A 922 -10.95 -7.20 29.84
C ALA A 922 -9.56 -7.87 29.78
N ARG A 923 -8.51 -7.14 30.16
CA ARG A 923 -7.14 -7.69 30.28
C ARG A 923 -7.06 -8.89 31.23
N LEU A 924 -7.71 -8.82 32.39
CA LEU A 924 -7.72 -9.92 33.37
C LEU A 924 -8.54 -11.13 32.87
N MET A 925 -9.61 -10.89 32.12
CA MET A 925 -10.43 -11.95 31.54
C MET A 925 -9.65 -12.76 30.50
N GLU A 926 -8.80 -12.11 29.69
CA GLU A 926 -7.89 -12.84 28.77
C GLU A 926 -6.91 -13.76 29.51
N GLN A 927 -6.51 -13.41 30.73
CA GLN A 927 -5.57 -14.19 31.54
C GLN A 927 -6.22 -15.39 32.26
N ASN A 928 -7.48 -15.28 32.66
CA ASN A 928 -8.14 -16.25 33.55
C ASN A 928 -8.79 -17.46 32.85
N ALA A 929 -9.10 -17.38 31.56
CA ALA A 929 -9.90 -18.39 30.85
C ALA A 929 -9.31 -18.74 29.47
N ALA A 930 -7.99 -18.87 29.38
CA ALA A 930 -7.32 -19.04 28.10
C ALA A 930 -7.41 -20.51 27.61
N PRO A 931 -8.06 -20.80 26.46
CA PRO A 931 -8.11 -22.15 25.89
C PRO A 931 -6.72 -22.67 25.46
N GLU A 932 -6.56 -23.98 25.29
CA GLU A 932 -5.33 -24.57 24.72
C GLU A 932 -5.29 -24.32 23.20
N GLY A 933 -4.15 -23.86 22.66
CA GLY A 933 -3.97 -23.59 21.22
C GLY A 933 -3.50 -22.17 20.86
N ARG A 934 -3.56 -21.83 19.56
CA ARG A 934 -3.23 -20.50 19.02
C ARG A 934 -4.31 -19.50 19.46
N LYS A 935 -3.89 -18.41 20.09
CA LYS A 935 -4.77 -17.37 20.66
C LYS A 935 -4.66 -16.08 19.86
N ILE A 936 -5.78 -15.40 19.72
CA ILE A 936 -5.85 -14.02 19.23
C ILE A 936 -6.28 -13.18 20.43
N SER A 937 -5.42 -12.27 20.89
CA SER A 937 -5.81 -11.31 21.93
C SER A 937 -6.74 -10.28 21.30
N GLU A 938 -7.86 -10.00 21.97
CA GLU A 938 -8.79 -8.93 21.57
C GLU A 938 -8.44 -7.61 22.22
N PHE A 939 -7.57 -7.62 23.24
CA PHE A 939 -7.13 -6.40 23.91
C PHE A 939 -6.55 -5.38 22.93
N ASP A 940 -5.86 -5.83 21.88
CA ASP A 940 -5.34 -4.98 20.80
C ASP A 940 -6.42 -4.22 20.04
N HIS A 941 -7.65 -4.74 19.98
CA HIS A 941 -8.80 -4.06 19.37
C HIS A 941 -9.63 -3.26 20.38
N LEU A 942 -9.80 -3.79 21.60
CA LEU A 942 -10.57 -3.13 22.66
C LEU A 942 -9.87 -1.88 23.21
N PHE A 943 -8.54 -1.89 23.27
CA PHE A 943 -7.75 -0.79 23.82
C PHE A 943 -7.85 0.50 23.00
N PRO A 944 -7.64 0.50 21.66
CA PRO A 944 -7.82 1.69 20.84
C PRO A 944 -9.24 2.25 20.91
N SER A 945 -10.27 1.38 20.82
CA SER A 945 -11.69 1.80 20.91
C SER A 945 -12.00 2.49 22.25
N ALA A 946 -11.51 1.94 23.36
CA ALA A 946 -11.67 2.53 24.68
C ALA A 946 -10.97 3.89 24.81
N LEU A 947 -9.72 3.99 24.36
CA LEU A 947 -8.96 5.24 24.43
C LEU A 947 -9.62 6.30 23.56
N GLN A 948 -9.95 5.99 22.31
CA GLN A 948 -10.60 6.90 21.39
C GLN A 948 -11.93 7.41 21.96
N SER A 949 -12.79 6.52 22.45
CA SER A 949 -14.08 6.91 23.03
C SER A 949 -13.93 7.83 24.26
N VAL A 950 -12.90 7.63 25.07
CA VAL A 950 -12.58 8.52 26.20
C VAL A 950 -12.08 9.88 25.72
N LEU A 951 -11.21 9.91 24.71
CA LEU A 951 -10.69 11.16 24.15
C LEU A 951 -11.80 11.95 23.45
N ASP A 952 -12.66 11.30 22.67
CA ASP A 952 -13.80 11.92 21.99
C ASP A 952 -14.76 12.54 23.02
N ALA A 953 -15.13 11.78 24.07
CA ALA A 953 -15.99 12.31 25.13
C ALA A 953 -15.36 13.50 25.88
N LEU A 954 -14.04 13.49 26.08
CA LEU A 954 -13.33 14.63 26.68
C LEU A 954 -13.34 15.85 25.76
N LEU A 955 -13.07 15.66 24.46
CA LEU A 955 -13.07 16.73 23.47
C LEU A 955 -14.46 17.33 23.29
N ASP A 956 -15.50 16.50 23.22
CA ASP A 956 -16.91 16.94 23.17
C ASP A 956 -17.28 17.76 24.40
N ALA A 957 -16.87 17.33 25.59
CA ALA A 957 -17.07 18.09 26.82
C ALA A 957 -16.29 19.42 26.79
N ALA A 958 -15.04 19.40 26.30
CA ALA A 958 -14.18 20.58 26.22
C ALA A 958 -14.76 21.69 25.31
N HIS A 959 -15.52 21.33 24.27
CA HIS A 959 -16.24 22.31 23.43
C HIS A 959 -17.27 23.14 24.22
N GLN A 960 -17.78 22.60 25.33
CA GLN A 960 -18.81 23.24 26.17
C GLN A 960 -18.20 23.98 27.37
N TRP A 961 -16.89 23.87 27.61
CA TRP A 961 -16.24 24.52 28.75
C TRP A 961 -16.10 26.03 28.54
N PRO A 962 -16.33 26.86 29.57
CA PRO A 962 -16.06 28.29 29.50
C PRO A 962 -14.59 28.54 29.16
N ARG A 963 -14.31 29.37 28.14
CA ARG A 963 -12.93 29.75 27.74
C ARG A 963 -12.07 30.34 28.88
N ALA A 964 -12.69 30.75 29.99
CA ALA A 964 -12.00 31.28 31.17
C ALA A 964 -11.58 30.20 32.19
N GLU A 965 -12.13 28.99 32.11
CA GLU A 965 -11.80 27.84 32.99
C GLU A 965 -10.73 26.92 32.39
N LEU A 966 -10.51 27.02 31.08
CA LEU A 966 -9.32 26.52 30.42
C LEU A 966 -8.22 27.58 30.57
N ASP A 967 -7.08 27.25 31.19
CA ASP A 967 -5.82 28.01 31.06
C ASP A 967 -5.29 27.90 29.60
N GLY A 968 -6.11 28.29 28.61
CA GLY A 968 -5.83 28.14 27.18
C GLY A 968 -5.75 26.68 26.68
N GLU A 969 -5.06 26.50 25.54
CA GLU A 969 -4.79 25.20 24.90
C GLU A 969 -3.92 24.27 25.78
N GLU A 970 -3.13 24.81 26.71
CA GLU A 970 -2.20 24.05 27.57
C GLU A 970 -2.92 23.14 28.58
N GLY A 971 -4.07 23.57 29.12
CA GLY A 971 -4.84 22.79 30.09
C GLY A 971 -5.49 21.52 29.50
N LEU A 972 -6.03 21.62 28.28
CA LEU A 972 -6.58 20.48 27.55
C LEU A 972 -5.48 19.49 27.15
N VAL A 973 -4.32 19.99 26.71
CA VAL A 973 -3.17 19.16 26.35
C VAL A 973 -2.66 18.36 27.55
N GLU A 974 -2.58 18.96 28.74
CA GLU A 974 -2.18 18.25 29.96
C GLU A 974 -3.20 17.17 30.39
N LEU A 975 -4.50 17.42 30.23
CA LEU A 975 -5.54 16.42 30.49
C LEU A 975 -5.47 15.25 29.50
N LEU A 976 -5.35 15.54 28.20
CA LEU A 976 -5.16 14.53 27.17
C LEU A 976 -3.93 13.68 27.48
N ARG A 977 -2.80 14.32 27.82
CA ARG A 977 -1.56 13.64 28.18
C ARG A 977 -1.74 12.71 29.39
N ARG A 978 -2.41 13.14 30.46
CA ARG A 978 -2.66 12.28 31.64
C ARG A 978 -3.49 11.05 31.32
N ILE A 979 -4.50 11.20 30.47
CA ILE A 979 -5.32 10.07 30.02
C ILE A 979 -4.47 9.14 29.16
N THR A 980 -3.76 9.66 28.17
CA THR A 980 -2.91 8.84 27.30
C THR A 980 -1.79 8.15 28.07
N ASP A 981 -1.17 8.79 29.06
CA ASP A 981 -0.12 8.19 29.90
C ASP A 981 -0.69 7.01 30.73
N SER A 982 -1.92 7.15 31.25
CA SER A 982 -2.58 6.09 32.02
C SER A 982 -2.92 4.87 31.14
N PHE A 983 -3.44 5.11 29.93
CA PHE A 983 -3.70 4.07 28.96
C PHE A 983 -2.39 3.45 28.44
N LEU A 984 -1.35 4.23 28.21
CA LEU A 984 -0.03 3.75 27.80
C LEU A 984 0.54 2.76 28.81
N SER A 985 0.37 3.00 30.12
CA SER A 985 0.79 2.05 31.15
C SER A 985 0.10 0.69 31.00
N LEU A 986 -1.22 0.69 30.72
CA LEU A 986 -1.96 -0.56 30.49
C LEU A 986 -1.48 -1.30 29.23
N TRP A 987 -1.21 -0.57 28.15
CA TRP A 987 -0.67 -1.12 26.92
C TRP A 987 0.70 -1.76 27.12
N LEU A 988 1.61 -1.05 27.80
CA LEU A 988 2.95 -1.56 28.11
C LEU A 988 2.88 -2.83 28.96
N GLU A 989 2.03 -2.85 30.00
CA GLU A 989 1.81 -4.05 30.82
C GLU A 989 1.28 -5.24 30.00
N HIS A 990 0.37 -5.00 29.05
CA HIS A 990 -0.15 -6.05 28.18
C HIS A 990 0.91 -6.56 27.18
N SER A 991 1.62 -5.63 26.52
CA SER A 991 2.63 -5.95 25.50
C SER A 991 3.75 -6.85 26.02
N GLN A 992 4.10 -6.75 27.31
CA GLN A 992 5.10 -7.60 27.96
C GLN A 992 4.62 -9.04 28.18
N THR A 993 3.31 -9.29 28.13
CA THR A 993 2.71 -10.62 28.35
C THR A 993 2.38 -11.35 27.05
N LEU A 994 2.39 -10.65 25.92
CA LEU A 994 2.14 -11.22 24.60
C LEU A 994 3.36 -12.03 24.13
N ARG A 995 3.09 -13.20 23.55
CA ARG A 995 4.10 -13.97 22.81
C ARG A 995 3.92 -13.72 21.33
N LEU A 996 4.92 -13.11 20.69
CA LEU A 996 4.87 -12.73 19.27
C LEU A 996 5.31 -13.88 18.36
N SER A 997 5.95 -14.91 18.91
CA SER A 997 6.39 -16.08 18.15
C SER A 997 6.18 -17.38 18.92
N VAL A 998 5.80 -18.44 18.20
CA VAL A 998 5.78 -19.81 18.74
C VAL A 998 7.18 -20.21 19.26
N LEU A 999 8.25 -19.64 18.70
CA LEU A 999 9.62 -19.89 19.18
C LEU A 999 9.87 -19.33 20.58
N GLU A 1000 9.08 -18.36 21.06
CA GLU A 1000 9.17 -17.85 22.44
C GLU A 1000 8.62 -18.85 23.47
N SER A 1001 7.93 -19.91 23.01
CA SER A 1001 7.57 -21.05 23.86
C SER A 1001 8.75 -21.99 24.16
N LEU A 1002 9.82 -21.91 23.35
CA LEU A 1002 11.04 -22.70 23.52
C LEU A 1002 11.91 -22.03 24.58
N THR A 1003 11.55 -22.25 25.84
CA THR A 1003 12.21 -21.61 26.98
C THR A 1003 13.54 -22.26 27.34
N THR A 1004 13.81 -23.48 26.84
CA THR A 1004 15.01 -24.24 27.18
C THR A 1004 15.95 -24.45 26.00
N ASN A 1005 17.26 -24.46 26.29
CA ASN A 1005 18.29 -24.79 25.29
C ASN A 1005 18.13 -26.21 24.71
N ALA A 1006 17.51 -27.13 25.46
CA ALA A 1006 17.27 -28.51 25.03
C ALA A 1006 16.21 -28.58 23.92
N GLU A 1007 15.10 -27.87 24.09
CA GLU A 1007 14.05 -27.74 23.07
C GLU A 1007 14.60 -27.08 21.80
N TRP A 1008 15.43 -26.05 21.96
CA TRP A 1008 16.08 -25.37 20.83
C TRP A 1008 16.99 -26.30 20.03
N GLU A 1009 17.82 -27.11 20.71
CA GLU A 1009 18.67 -28.10 20.03
C GLU A 1009 17.86 -29.24 19.41
N ALA A 1010 16.74 -29.64 20.00
CA ALA A 1010 15.83 -30.63 19.41
C ALA A 1010 15.24 -30.11 18.09
N LEU A 1011 14.71 -28.88 18.07
CA LEU A 1011 14.21 -28.23 16.86
C LEU A 1011 15.29 -28.12 15.78
N ARG A 1012 16.50 -27.70 16.18
CA ARG A 1012 17.65 -27.59 15.27
C ARG A 1012 18.00 -28.94 14.63
N LYS A 1013 17.96 -30.03 15.40
CA LYS A 1013 18.21 -31.39 14.89
C LYS A 1013 17.10 -31.84 13.93
N PHE A 1014 15.84 -31.56 14.26
CA PHE A 1014 14.70 -31.84 13.40
C PHE A 1014 14.85 -31.15 12.04
N ILE A 1015 15.08 -29.84 12.05
CA ILE A 1015 15.27 -29.04 10.82
C ILE A 1015 16.45 -29.56 10.00
N LYS A 1016 17.58 -29.90 10.63
CA LYS A 1016 18.73 -30.46 9.90
C LYS A 1016 18.44 -31.81 9.24
N LYS A 1017 17.54 -32.60 9.83
CA LYS A 1017 17.24 -33.95 9.35
C LYS A 1017 16.16 -33.97 8.28
N PHE A 1018 15.12 -33.15 8.41
CA PHE A 1018 13.92 -33.18 7.56
C PHE A 1018 13.67 -31.89 6.77
N GLY A 1019 14.48 -30.85 6.99
CA GLY A 1019 14.23 -29.53 6.41
C GLY A 1019 14.33 -29.46 4.88
N SER A 1020 15.04 -30.40 4.23
CA SER A 1020 15.10 -30.46 2.76
C SER A 1020 13.74 -30.75 2.12
N ASP A 1021 12.93 -31.55 2.81
CA ASP A 1021 11.66 -32.06 2.28
C ASP A 1021 10.50 -31.15 2.71
N LEU A 1022 10.63 -30.53 3.88
CA LEU A 1022 9.64 -29.61 4.45
C LEU A 1022 9.75 -28.18 3.89
N PHE A 1023 10.94 -27.69 3.53
CA PHE A 1023 11.13 -26.31 3.08
C PHE A 1023 11.17 -26.19 1.55
N THR A 1024 10.18 -26.79 0.90
CA THR A 1024 9.93 -26.61 -0.54
C THR A 1024 8.78 -25.63 -0.75
N PRO A 1025 8.74 -24.87 -1.87
CA PRO A 1025 7.63 -23.96 -2.16
C PRO A 1025 6.26 -24.65 -2.17
N GLN A 1026 6.21 -25.90 -2.63
CA GLN A 1026 4.98 -26.70 -2.69
C GLN A 1026 4.53 -27.14 -1.29
N PHE A 1027 5.45 -27.61 -0.44
CA PHE A 1027 5.09 -27.99 0.94
C PHE A 1027 4.69 -26.78 1.79
N LEU A 1028 5.39 -25.66 1.60
CA LEU A 1028 5.11 -24.38 2.28
C LEU A 1028 3.96 -23.60 1.64
N ALA A 1029 3.27 -24.15 0.64
CA ALA A 1029 2.04 -23.58 0.14
C ALA A 1029 1.05 -23.42 1.31
N LEU A 1030 0.42 -22.25 1.39
CA LEU A 1030 -0.41 -21.89 2.53
C LEU A 1030 -1.55 -22.90 2.76
N ALA A 1031 -2.16 -23.37 1.66
CA ALA A 1031 -3.20 -24.40 1.69
C ALA A 1031 -2.70 -25.71 2.33
N ASN A 1032 -1.51 -26.18 1.94
CA ASN A 1032 -0.92 -27.40 2.50
C ASN A 1032 -0.59 -27.23 4.00
N LEU A 1033 0.03 -26.12 4.39
CA LEU A 1033 0.32 -25.83 5.80
C LEU A 1033 -0.95 -25.75 6.67
N ARG A 1034 -2.02 -25.14 6.15
CA ARG A 1034 -3.31 -25.05 6.84
C ARG A 1034 -4.00 -26.41 6.94
N SER A 1035 -3.94 -27.23 5.88
CA SER A 1035 -4.45 -28.60 5.90
C SER A 1035 -3.73 -29.45 6.95
N LEU A 1036 -2.40 -29.38 7.02
CA LEU A 1036 -1.58 -30.07 8.03
C LEU A 1036 -1.90 -29.66 9.46
N LEU A 1037 -2.08 -28.35 9.70
CA LEU A 1037 -2.43 -27.84 11.02
C LEU A 1037 -3.83 -28.31 11.46
N HIS A 1038 -4.76 -28.47 10.52
CA HIS A 1038 -6.14 -28.88 10.79
C HIS A 1038 -6.27 -30.40 10.98
N ARG A 1039 -5.75 -31.20 10.04
CA ARG A 1039 -5.78 -32.68 10.11
C ARG A 1039 -4.87 -33.21 11.23
N GLY A 1040 -3.90 -32.41 11.64
CA GLY A 1040 -2.87 -32.77 12.60
C GLY A 1040 -1.70 -33.47 11.94
N ILE A 1041 -0.53 -33.34 12.58
CA ILE A 1041 0.73 -33.91 12.07
C ILE A 1041 0.66 -35.44 11.99
N GLY A 1042 -0.11 -36.09 12.87
CA GLY A 1042 -0.29 -37.55 12.87
C GLY A 1042 -0.90 -38.06 11.58
N ALA A 1043 -2.08 -37.55 11.18
CA ALA A 1043 -2.75 -37.97 9.95
C ALA A 1043 -1.92 -37.72 8.69
N TRP A 1044 -1.09 -36.67 8.68
CA TRP A 1044 -0.15 -36.44 7.60
C TRP A 1044 0.98 -37.47 7.57
N LEU A 1045 1.55 -37.81 8.73
CA LEU A 1045 2.56 -38.86 8.82
C LEU A 1045 1.99 -40.22 8.40
N ASP A 1046 0.75 -40.52 8.80
CA ASP A 1046 0.05 -41.73 8.40
C ASP A 1046 -0.17 -41.77 6.87
N SER A 1047 -0.56 -40.64 6.25
CA SER A 1047 -0.71 -40.52 4.79
C SER A 1047 0.60 -40.59 3.99
N LEU A 1048 1.75 -40.53 4.67
CA LEU A 1048 3.07 -40.75 4.07
C LEU A 1048 3.55 -42.20 4.23
N GLU A 1049 2.92 -42.98 5.13
CA GLU A 1049 3.20 -44.41 5.32
C GLU A 1049 2.36 -45.30 4.38
N GLU A 1050 1.17 -44.82 3.97
CA GLU A 1050 0.37 -45.34 2.85
C GLU A 1050 0.95 -44.91 1.48
#